data_AF-S0DKU7-F1
#
_entry.id   AF-S0DKU7-F1
#
_cell.length_a   1.000
_cell.length_b   1.000
_cell.length_c   1.000
_cell.angle_alpha   90.00
_cell.angle_beta   90.00
_cell.angle_gamma   90.00
#
_symmetry.space_group_name_H-M   'P 1'
#
loop_
_entity.id
_entity.type
_entity.pdbx_description
1 polymer ?
#
loop_
_entity_poly.entity_id
_entity_poly.type
_entity_poly.pdbx_seq_one_letter_code
_entity_poly.pdbx_strand_id
1 'polypeptide(L)'
;MDSGPQKKFCTYVESKLVNGVNGHGETVAYVPGSDLEDYWSQANVDDILDSHDRPIQENSTYIAKNLRHIFSNLVYTGHTPQISWFCQHVRNLSDHHLPFSAQELPPNCTWSKDFLEHQWKFCPLSFTHETIYKRTLHSKHILPVAYEDCLTDSARPSGAATLWRVHMQSECTLPLSKAGTVVFKIYEGASAQRLYKAEAEAYNQLLRSRNEGYITKHFASFSFDDIEKSIIVLEYAEGGSLLNFLESTNIPFSPDEYCLLWSCLLNLFDALHALHDICRPTSHWSLSGVHQDIQLSNILVFPEENKSSQFDVVFKLADFGLAKIGRTFSSGESLIASKKGNRMYTSPETYANYRVQDRARIEISPACDIWSLGAVFSDVLIWSIMGESGRENYRLKRQEEISNEPHLRASKHDACFHNGTSRLTAVDKFHDYALQGKRETDHISPHISQLIIEYMLTDPLQRLNPMQVKLRADKMIKMVLNGPGDATPVSPGSFTNGWHSPSILTSTSTPTPPPQKRATLLFTTEPRPSHAPDRSVRQSYPMETRNPISETSVAPKPLTQHEPPTESPAPEPLSTLMNYNVPIPETANTSAVVTVDQVYQLLEQKDRLLHFPGPLGAKADKVAEIMDLLGMQEARSKISETKGRDQIMLVDNFGSMEEHKPKAMRTARVISYVAKIADDNGMEVFAASETTKKPQVCTNSTKVEKAIKKMKTVQGKCNMHKCLNDILSQVLMPGQFRPTSIYIYTDGVWEPGEDRVKLLISKAIDFLHRHGHKSPALMFQFIRFGNDPTGIERLDYLDNQCKQQTDVDNYDIVDTKYCDEHVPDIVIGSISTYHDEKK
;
A
#
# COMPACT_ATOMS: atom_id res chain seq x y z
N MET A 1 -20.88 -25.28 -55.61
CA MET A 1 -19.59 -24.58 -55.70
C MET A 1 -18.94 -24.73 -54.34
N ASP A 2 -17.92 -25.57 -54.20
CA ASP A 2 -17.35 -25.84 -52.89
C ASP A 2 -16.55 -24.66 -52.36
N SER A 3 -17.08 -24.03 -51.31
CA SER A 3 -16.31 -23.19 -50.40
C SER A 3 -15.76 -24.07 -49.29
N GLY A 4 -14.53 -24.57 -49.48
CA GLY A 4 -13.85 -25.42 -48.50
C GLY A 4 -13.76 -24.78 -47.09
N PRO A 5 -13.48 -25.56 -46.03
CA PRO A 5 -13.71 -25.16 -44.64
C PRO A 5 -13.11 -23.81 -44.23
N GLN A 6 -11.93 -23.44 -44.74
CA GLN A 6 -11.35 -22.10 -44.53
C GLN A 6 -12.26 -20.98 -45.04
N LYS A 7 -12.82 -21.10 -46.24
CA LYS A 7 -13.70 -20.09 -46.85
C LYS A 7 -15.06 -20.02 -46.14
N LYS A 8 -15.56 -21.15 -45.60
CA LYS A 8 -16.72 -21.18 -44.68
C LYS A 8 -16.45 -20.31 -43.44
N PHE A 9 -15.28 -20.46 -42.80
CA PHE A 9 -14.90 -19.62 -41.65
C PHE A 9 -14.70 -18.15 -42.02
N CYS A 10 -13.97 -17.81 -43.08
CA CYS A 10 -13.78 -16.41 -43.48
C CYS A 10 -15.11 -15.73 -43.83
N THR A 11 -16.06 -16.45 -44.45
CA THR A 11 -17.41 -15.93 -44.72
C THR A 11 -18.18 -15.68 -43.41
N TYR A 12 -18.04 -16.56 -42.42
CA TYR A 12 -18.62 -16.36 -41.09
C TYR A 12 -18.02 -15.13 -40.39
N VAL A 13 -16.69 -15.01 -40.36
CA VAL A 13 -15.97 -13.85 -39.79
C VAL A 13 -16.48 -12.53 -40.35
N GLU A 14 -16.54 -12.38 -41.68
CA GLU A 14 -17.01 -11.13 -42.30
C GLU A 14 -18.51 -10.87 -42.06
N SER A 15 -19.31 -11.91 -41.76
CA SER A 15 -20.72 -11.76 -41.34
C SER A 15 -20.91 -11.41 -39.85
N LYS A 16 -19.82 -11.47 -39.06
CA LYS A 16 -19.79 -11.24 -37.60
C LYS A 16 -18.88 -10.09 -37.18
N LEU A 17 -18.39 -9.28 -38.12
CA LEU A 17 -17.60 -8.10 -37.78
C LEU A 17 -18.48 -7.04 -37.10
N VAL A 18 -18.03 -6.61 -35.92
CA VAL A 18 -18.60 -5.46 -35.19
C VAL A 18 -17.54 -4.38 -35.01
N ASN A 19 -17.96 -3.14 -34.79
CA ASN A 19 -17.07 -2.00 -34.64
C ASN A 19 -16.67 -1.80 -33.17
N GLY A 20 -15.36 -1.73 -32.91
CA GLY A 20 -14.79 -1.18 -31.69
C GLY A 20 -13.95 0.06 -31.98
N VAL A 21 -13.22 0.55 -30.97
CA VAL A 21 -12.39 1.76 -31.06
C VAL A 21 -10.97 1.45 -30.57
N ASN A 22 -9.93 1.79 -31.33
CA ASN A 22 -8.55 1.56 -30.91
C ASN A 22 -8.02 2.67 -29.97
N GLY A 23 -6.78 2.56 -29.49
CA GLY A 23 -6.16 3.57 -28.62
C GLY A 23 -6.06 4.98 -29.24
N HIS A 24 -5.89 5.07 -30.56
CA HIS A 24 -5.89 6.34 -31.30
C HIS A 24 -7.29 6.99 -31.37
N GLY A 25 -8.37 6.26 -31.06
CA GLY A 25 -9.75 6.71 -31.22
C GLY A 25 -10.35 6.38 -32.59
N GLU A 26 -9.69 5.55 -33.39
CA GLU A 26 -10.17 5.15 -34.72
C GLU A 26 -11.16 3.98 -34.59
N THR A 27 -12.28 4.05 -35.32
CA THR A 27 -13.24 2.93 -35.43
C THR A 27 -12.62 1.80 -36.24
N VAL A 28 -12.57 0.60 -35.66
CA VAL A 28 -11.95 -0.58 -36.27
C VAL A 28 -12.79 -1.83 -36.05
N ALA A 29 -12.85 -2.71 -37.04
CA ALA A 29 -13.68 -3.90 -37.01
C ALA A 29 -12.97 -5.11 -36.34
N TYR A 30 -13.70 -5.83 -35.49
CA TYR A 30 -13.25 -7.02 -34.78
C TYR A 30 -14.34 -8.11 -34.76
N VAL A 31 -13.99 -9.34 -34.38
CA VAL A 31 -14.96 -10.44 -34.18
C VAL A 31 -15.20 -10.69 -32.68
N PRO A 32 -16.47 -10.70 -32.22
CA PRO A 32 -16.85 -11.09 -30.86
C PRO A 32 -16.23 -12.42 -30.39
N GLY A 33 -15.78 -12.46 -29.13
CA GLY A 33 -15.27 -13.70 -28.53
C GLY A 33 -16.33 -14.80 -28.47
N SER A 34 -17.59 -14.42 -28.25
CA SER A 34 -18.78 -15.29 -28.30
C SER A 34 -19.02 -15.88 -29.68
N ASP A 35 -18.89 -15.11 -30.76
CA ASP A 35 -19.05 -15.63 -32.13
C ASP A 35 -17.95 -16.63 -32.50
N LEU A 36 -16.74 -16.45 -31.97
CA LEU A 36 -15.69 -17.47 -32.09
C LEU A 36 -16.00 -18.73 -31.26
N GLU A 37 -16.68 -18.61 -30.12
CA GLU A 37 -17.15 -19.75 -29.31
C GLU A 37 -18.28 -20.53 -29.99
N ASP A 38 -19.27 -19.84 -30.53
CA ASP A 38 -20.39 -20.43 -31.28
C ASP A 38 -19.90 -21.15 -32.56
N TYR A 39 -18.85 -20.64 -33.20
CA TYR A 39 -18.29 -21.27 -34.40
C TYR A 39 -17.38 -22.47 -34.08
N TRP A 40 -16.42 -22.34 -33.15
CA TRP A 40 -15.36 -23.33 -32.97
C TRP A 40 -15.75 -24.54 -32.10
N SER A 41 -16.74 -25.29 -32.59
CA SER A 41 -16.96 -26.69 -32.18
C SER A 41 -15.77 -27.58 -32.58
N GLN A 42 -15.59 -28.72 -31.89
CA GLN A 42 -14.56 -29.69 -32.23
C GLN A 42 -14.64 -30.12 -33.71
N ALA A 43 -15.84 -30.42 -34.21
CA ALA A 43 -16.06 -30.83 -35.60
C ALA A 43 -15.67 -29.74 -36.62
N ASN A 44 -15.90 -28.46 -36.32
CA ASN A 44 -15.45 -27.37 -37.20
C ASN A 44 -13.92 -27.20 -37.19
N VAL A 45 -13.23 -27.61 -36.12
CA VAL A 45 -11.76 -27.69 -36.07
C VAL A 45 -11.27 -28.93 -36.84
N ASP A 46 -11.88 -30.10 -36.64
CA ASP A 46 -11.57 -31.34 -37.37
C ASP A 46 -11.73 -31.13 -38.90
N ASP A 47 -12.86 -30.54 -39.35
CA ASP A 47 -13.12 -30.09 -40.73
C ASP A 47 -11.91 -29.34 -41.34
N ILE A 48 -11.27 -28.47 -40.54
CA ILE A 48 -10.15 -27.64 -40.98
C ILE A 48 -8.85 -28.45 -41.00
N LEU A 49 -8.54 -29.22 -39.94
CA LEU A 49 -7.30 -29.98 -39.81
C LEU A 49 -7.20 -31.08 -40.88
N ASP A 50 -8.30 -31.76 -41.18
CA ASP A 50 -8.38 -32.83 -42.18
C ASP A 50 -8.47 -32.33 -43.63
N SER A 51 -8.85 -31.06 -43.87
CA SER A 51 -8.98 -30.50 -45.23
C SER A 51 -7.65 -30.23 -45.97
N HIS A 52 -6.51 -30.57 -45.37
CA HIS A 52 -5.17 -30.36 -45.94
C HIS A 52 -4.65 -31.64 -46.64
N ASP A 53 -3.83 -31.48 -47.69
CA ASP A 53 -3.14 -32.59 -48.40
C ASP A 53 -2.37 -33.57 -47.48
N ARG A 54 -2.03 -33.11 -46.26
CA ARG A 54 -1.58 -33.91 -45.14
C ARG A 54 -2.36 -33.46 -43.89
N PRO A 55 -3.29 -34.27 -43.36
CA PRO A 55 -4.07 -33.93 -42.17
C PRO A 55 -3.21 -33.55 -40.96
N ILE A 56 -3.55 -32.44 -40.32
CA ILE A 56 -2.78 -31.86 -39.21
C ILE A 56 -3.10 -32.64 -37.92
N GLN A 57 -2.12 -33.41 -37.42
CA GLN A 57 -2.30 -34.31 -36.27
C GLN A 57 -2.21 -33.59 -34.91
N GLU A 58 -3.12 -32.64 -34.66
CA GLU A 58 -3.23 -31.88 -33.41
C GLU A 58 -4.57 -32.12 -32.71
N ASN A 59 -4.65 -31.83 -31.41
CA ASN A 59 -5.86 -32.07 -30.62
C ASN A 59 -6.91 -30.94 -30.83
N SER A 60 -7.96 -31.23 -31.60
CA SER A 60 -9.02 -30.27 -31.93
C SER A 60 -9.81 -29.77 -30.71
N THR A 61 -10.12 -30.63 -29.74
CA THR A 61 -10.77 -30.24 -28.47
C THR A 61 -9.90 -29.25 -27.68
N TYR A 62 -8.57 -29.41 -27.73
CA TYR A 62 -7.62 -28.50 -27.09
C TYR A 62 -7.53 -27.17 -27.82
N ILE A 63 -7.45 -27.19 -29.16
CA ILE A 63 -7.43 -25.97 -29.99
C ILE A 63 -8.69 -25.14 -29.77
N ALA A 64 -9.88 -25.75 -29.89
CA ALA A 64 -11.18 -25.09 -29.70
C ALA A 64 -11.37 -24.41 -28.33
N LYS A 65 -10.61 -24.83 -27.32
CA LYS A 65 -10.71 -24.35 -25.94
C LYS A 65 -9.60 -23.39 -25.49
N ASN A 66 -8.37 -23.50 -26.02
CA ASN A 66 -7.18 -22.81 -25.48
C ASN A 66 -6.37 -22.02 -26.53
N LEU A 67 -6.62 -22.27 -27.82
CA LEU A 67 -5.93 -21.66 -28.97
C LEU A 67 -6.94 -21.16 -30.02
N ARG A 68 -8.16 -20.85 -29.62
CA ARG A 68 -9.29 -20.46 -30.47
C ARG A 68 -9.04 -19.14 -31.19
N HIS A 69 -8.48 -18.15 -30.49
CA HIS A 69 -8.18 -16.84 -31.07
C HIS A 69 -6.96 -16.91 -31.98
N ILE A 70 -5.92 -17.66 -31.58
CA ILE A 70 -4.76 -18.01 -32.41
C ILE A 70 -5.19 -18.76 -33.69
N PHE A 71 -6.03 -19.79 -33.56
CA PHE A 71 -6.50 -20.62 -34.68
C PHE A 71 -7.39 -19.82 -35.63
N SER A 72 -8.27 -18.95 -35.10
CA SER A 72 -9.06 -18.02 -35.90
C SER A 72 -8.18 -17.16 -36.82
N ASN A 73 -7.10 -16.59 -36.27
CA ASN A 73 -6.13 -15.80 -37.04
C ASN A 73 -5.43 -16.66 -38.11
N LEU A 74 -4.92 -17.84 -37.74
CA LEU A 74 -4.23 -18.75 -38.67
C LEU A 74 -5.14 -19.24 -39.81
N VAL A 75 -6.40 -19.58 -39.53
CA VAL A 75 -7.36 -20.00 -40.57
C VAL A 75 -7.75 -18.81 -41.45
N TYR A 76 -8.01 -17.64 -40.87
CA TYR A 76 -8.34 -16.44 -41.64
C TYR A 76 -7.21 -16.03 -42.60
N THR A 77 -5.96 -16.11 -42.15
CA THR A 77 -4.76 -15.77 -42.94
C THR A 77 -4.28 -16.89 -43.87
N GLY A 78 -4.79 -18.12 -43.73
CA GLY A 78 -4.42 -19.28 -44.56
C GLY A 78 -3.16 -20.02 -44.10
N HIS A 79 -2.71 -19.77 -42.87
CA HIS A 79 -1.50 -20.34 -42.28
C HIS A 79 -1.78 -21.45 -41.25
N THR A 80 -2.94 -22.12 -41.35
CA THR A 80 -3.40 -23.19 -40.44
C THR A 80 -2.32 -24.21 -40.03
N PRO A 81 -1.41 -24.71 -40.90
CA PRO A 81 -0.38 -25.67 -40.50
C PRO A 81 0.58 -25.19 -39.39
N GLN A 82 0.62 -23.89 -39.09
CA GLN A 82 1.43 -23.34 -37.99
C GLN A 82 0.79 -23.57 -36.61
N ILE A 83 -0.43 -24.09 -36.51
CA ILE A 83 -1.06 -24.40 -35.22
C ILE A 83 -0.23 -25.41 -34.41
N SER A 84 0.42 -26.38 -35.07
CA SER A 84 1.38 -27.29 -34.44
C SER A 84 2.55 -26.59 -33.76
N TRP A 85 3.01 -25.46 -34.30
CA TRP A 85 4.08 -24.68 -33.68
C TRP A 85 3.59 -24.01 -32.39
N PHE A 86 2.37 -23.49 -32.36
CA PHE A 86 1.75 -22.98 -31.13
C PHE A 86 1.52 -24.10 -30.10
N CYS A 87 1.00 -25.26 -30.50
CA CYS A 87 0.84 -26.43 -29.62
C CYS A 87 2.16 -26.85 -28.94
N GLN A 88 3.27 -26.83 -29.69
CA GLN A 88 4.61 -27.14 -29.15
C GLN A 88 5.13 -26.10 -28.13
N HIS A 89 4.69 -24.84 -28.20
CA HIS A 89 5.16 -23.72 -27.39
C HIS A 89 4.13 -23.19 -26.38
N VAL A 90 3.02 -23.92 -26.19
CA VAL A 90 1.79 -23.41 -25.54
C VAL A 90 1.94 -22.99 -24.06
N ARG A 91 3.05 -23.32 -23.40
CA ARG A 91 3.39 -22.78 -22.07
C ARG A 91 3.51 -21.25 -22.05
N ASN A 92 3.93 -20.66 -23.18
CA ASN A 92 4.16 -19.22 -23.32
C ASN A 92 3.31 -18.59 -24.42
N LEU A 93 2.73 -19.39 -25.32
CA LEU A 93 2.02 -18.94 -26.52
C LEU A 93 0.64 -19.61 -26.61
N SER A 94 -0.33 -19.02 -25.92
CA SER A 94 -1.75 -19.40 -25.94
C SER A 94 -2.63 -18.16 -26.02
N ASP A 95 -3.96 -18.31 -26.15
CA ASP A 95 -4.85 -17.15 -26.27
C ASP A 95 -4.75 -16.17 -25.09
N HIS A 96 -4.44 -16.67 -23.88
CA HIS A 96 -4.19 -15.85 -22.68
C HIS A 96 -2.94 -14.95 -22.76
N HIS A 97 -2.07 -15.18 -23.74
CA HIS A 97 -0.84 -14.43 -24.00
C HIS A 97 -0.96 -13.46 -25.19
N LEU A 98 -2.11 -13.40 -25.87
CA LEU A 98 -2.34 -12.43 -26.94
C LEU A 98 -2.46 -11.00 -26.38
N PRO A 99 -2.04 -9.97 -27.14
CA PRO A 99 -1.39 -10.02 -28.46
C PRO A 99 0.13 -10.26 -28.36
N PHE A 100 0.69 -10.98 -29.34
CA PHE A 100 2.13 -11.23 -29.42
C PHE A 100 2.89 -10.08 -30.07
N SER A 101 4.15 -9.91 -29.68
CA SER A 101 5.12 -9.05 -30.36
C SER A 101 5.90 -9.79 -31.46
N ALA A 102 6.56 -9.04 -32.34
CA ALA A 102 7.42 -9.57 -33.38
C ALA A 102 8.70 -10.28 -32.87
N GLN A 103 8.91 -10.35 -31.55
CA GLN A 103 10.05 -11.03 -30.91
C GLN A 103 9.69 -12.44 -30.40
N GLU A 104 8.39 -12.74 -30.30
CA GLU A 104 7.86 -14.01 -29.77
C GLU A 104 7.54 -15.03 -30.87
N LEU A 105 7.29 -14.56 -32.10
CA LEU A 105 7.03 -15.40 -33.28
C LEU A 105 8.29 -15.54 -34.16
N PRO A 106 8.40 -16.59 -35.00
CA PRO A 106 9.60 -16.82 -35.82
C PRO A 106 9.87 -15.67 -36.79
N PRO A 107 11.08 -15.07 -36.80
CA PRO A 107 11.41 -13.96 -37.67
C PRO A 107 11.56 -14.39 -39.13
N ASN A 108 11.35 -13.44 -40.05
CA ASN A 108 11.48 -13.62 -41.51
C ASN A 108 10.52 -14.63 -42.16
N CYS A 109 9.51 -15.13 -41.44
CA CYS A 109 8.41 -15.92 -42.01
C CYS A 109 7.23 -15.03 -42.40
N THR A 110 6.59 -15.30 -43.54
CA THR A 110 5.40 -14.57 -44.02
C THR A 110 4.24 -14.70 -43.05
N TRP A 111 3.95 -15.92 -42.59
CA TRP A 111 2.85 -16.18 -41.67
C TRP A 111 2.95 -15.38 -40.37
N SER A 112 4.17 -15.20 -39.82
CA SER A 112 4.38 -14.40 -38.61
C SER A 112 3.97 -12.95 -38.84
N LYS A 113 4.30 -12.37 -40.00
CA LYS A 113 3.89 -11.01 -40.37
C LYS A 113 2.36 -10.92 -40.47
N ASP A 114 1.76 -11.81 -41.23
CA ASP A 114 0.32 -11.79 -41.51
C ASP A 114 -0.50 -11.99 -40.22
N PHE A 115 -0.02 -12.86 -39.31
CA PHE A 115 -0.58 -13.07 -37.98
C PHE A 115 -0.51 -11.79 -37.12
N LEU A 116 0.65 -11.14 -37.03
CA LEU A 116 0.84 -9.91 -36.22
C LEU A 116 0.03 -8.72 -36.74
N GLU A 117 -0.27 -8.71 -38.03
CA GLU A 117 -1.13 -7.73 -38.69
C GLU A 117 -2.61 -7.99 -38.37
N HIS A 118 -3.07 -9.24 -38.38
CA HIS A 118 -4.48 -9.60 -38.20
C HIS A 118 -4.92 -9.93 -36.76
N GLN A 119 -3.99 -10.18 -35.82
CA GLN A 119 -4.34 -10.64 -34.46
C GLN A 119 -5.37 -9.75 -33.77
N TRP A 120 -5.29 -8.43 -33.97
CA TRP A 120 -6.17 -7.43 -33.37
C TRP A 120 -7.65 -7.63 -33.72
N LYS A 121 -7.98 -8.14 -34.92
CA LYS A 121 -9.37 -8.52 -35.31
C LYS A 121 -9.92 -9.64 -34.41
N PHE A 122 -9.05 -10.47 -33.86
CA PHE A 122 -9.39 -11.67 -33.07
C PHE A 122 -9.04 -11.54 -31.57
N CYS A 123 -8.33 -10.49 -31.13
CA CYS A 123 -8.03 -10.23 -29.72
C CYS A 123 -8.48 -8.81 -29.27
N PRO A 124 -9.80 -8.52 -29.26
CA PRO A 124 -10.32 -7.31 -28.60
C PRO A 124 -10.01 -7.34 -27.09
N LEU A 125 -9.98 -6.16 -26.45
CA LEU A 125 -9.74 -6.06 -25.02
C LEU A 125 -10.92 -6.62 -24.21
N SER A 126 -10.76 -7.84 -23.69
CA SER A 126 -11.69 -8.41 -22.73
C SER A 126 -11.49 -7.83 -21.32
N PHE A 127 -12.60 -7.41 -20.71
CA PHE A 127 -12.69 -6.99 -19.32
C PHE A 127 -13.21 -8.15 -18.47
N THR A 128 -12.36 -8.76 -17.65
CA THR A 128 -12.74 -9.88 -16.74
C THR A 128 -12.28 -9.59 -15.31
N HIS A 129 -13.09 -9.88 -14.29
CA HIS A 129 -12.88 -9.47 -12.89
C HIS A 129 -11.43 -9.58 -12.36
N GLU A 130 -10.73 -10.64 -12.76
CA GLU A 130 -9.37 -10.97 -12.31
C GLU A 130 -8.29 -10.07 -12.94
N THR A 131 -8.55 -9.44 -14.08
CA THR A 131 -7.52 -8.88 -14.98
C THR A 131 -7.56 -7.37 -15.17
N ILE A 132 -8.56 -6.68 -14.63
CA ILE A 132 -8.83 -5.26 -14.97
C ILE A 132 -7.87 -4.28 -14.24
N TYR A 133 -7.15 -4.75 -13.22
CA TYR A 133 -6.28 -3.93 -12.39
C TYR A 133 -5.00 -3.48 -13.11
N LYS A 134 -5.05 -2.29 -13.73
CA LYS A 134 -3.89 -1.46 -14.13
C LYS A 134 -3.00 -2.10 -15.22
N ARG A 135 -3.55 -2.22 -16.44
CA ARG A 135 -2.85 -2.75 -17.63
C ARG A 135 -2.10 -1.67 -18.42
N THR A 136 -0.99 -2.04 -19.07
CA THR A 136 -0.43 -1.29 -20.21
C THR A 136 -0.81 -2.05 -21.49
N LEU A 137 -1.28 -1.34 -22.51
CA LEU A 137 -1.77 -1.87 -23.77
C LEU A 137 -1.03 -1.19 -24.94
N HIS A 138 -0.83 -1.90 -26.05
CA HIS A 138 -0.45 -1.28 -27.33
C HIS A 138 -1.68 -0.54 -27.90
N SER A 139 -1.49 0.67 -28.46
CA SER A 139 -2.51 1.45 -29.21
C SER A 139 -3.41 0.67 -30.17
N LYS A 140 -2.93 -0.45 -30.74
CA LYS A 140 -3.71 -1.33 -31.64
C LYS A 140 -4.76 -2.21 -30.95
N HIS A 141 -4.78 -2.30 -29.62
CA HIS A 141 -5.88 -3.00 -28.92
C HIS A 141 -7.22 -2.37 -29.28
N ILE A 142 -8.17 -3.20 -29.68
CA ILE A 142 -9.54 -2.79 -29.98
C ILE A 142 -10.34 -2.81 -28.68
N LEU A 143 -10.87 -1.65 -28.29
CA LEU A 143 -11.81 -1.52 -27.18
C LEU A 143 -13.23 -1.80 -27.72
N PRO A 144 -13.95 -2.82 -27.21
CA PRO A 144 -15.30 -3.18 -27.65
C PRO A 144 -16.35 -2.24 -27.04
N VAL A 145 -16.29 -0.97 -27.45
CA VAL A 145 -17.07 0.14 -26.88
C VAL A 145 -17.51 1.14 -27.95
N ALA A 146 -18.61 1.84 -27.69
CA ALA A 146 -19.04 3.01 -28.44
C ALA A 146 -18.91 4.27 -27.57
N TYR A 147 -18.30 5.32 -28.12
CA TYR A 147 -18.29 6.65 -27.50
C TYR A 147 -19.59 7.38 -27.86
N GLU A 148 -20.22 8.00 -26.87
CA GLU A 148 -21.50 8.72 -27.06
C GLU A 148 -21.29 10.22 -26.90
N ASP A 149 -21.31 10.71 -25.66
CA ASP A 149 -21.25 12.15 -25.34
C ASP A 149 -19.96 12.51 -24.60
N CYS A 150 -19.35 13.63 -25.00
CA CYS A 150 -18.28 14.25 -24.21
C CYS A 150 -18.91 15.00 -23.03
N LEU A 151 -18.75 14.48 -21.81
CA LEU A 151 -19.29 15.06 -20.57
C LEU A 151 -18.43 16.22 -20.04
N THR A 152 -17.66 16.88 -20.92
CA THR A 152 -16.63 17.83 -20.52
C THR A 152 -16.48 19.02 -21.46
N ASP A 153 -16.70 20.23 -20.92
CA ASP A 153 -16.57 21.49 -21.65
C ASP A 153 -15.21 21.67 -22.34
N SER A 154 -15.24 22.32 -23.50
CA SER A 154 -14.08 22.55 -24.38
C SER A 154 -13.10 23.61 -23.86
N ALA A 155 -13.50 24.47 -22.92
CA ALA A 155 -12.70 25.59 -22.41
C ALA A 155 -11.63 25.19 -21.37
N ARG A 156 -10.96 24.04 -21.56
CA ARG A 156 -10.11 23.41 -20.53
C ARG A 156 -8.66 23.89 -20.51
N PRO A 157 -8.02 23.95 -19.31
CA PRO A 157 -6.57 24.08 -19.21
C PRO A 157 -5.88 22.81 -19.73
N SER A 158 -4.77 22.99 -20.45
CA SER A 158 -3.99 21.90 -21.03
C SER A 158 -3.49 20.90 -19.98
N GLY A 159 -3.70 19.60 -20.22
CA GLY A 159 -3.33 18.50 -19.32
C GLY A 159 -4.38 18.11 -18.28
N ALA A 160 -5.57 18.73 -18.29
CA ALA A 160 -6.74 18.22 -17.56
C ALA A 160 -7.34 16.98 -18.26
N ALA A 161 -8.00 16.10 -17.51
CA ALA A 161 -8.69 14.95 -18.07
C ALA A 161 -9.99 15.35 -18.81
N THR A 162 -10.36 14.57 -19.82
CA THR A 162 -11.70 14.59 -20.45
C THR A 162 -12.54 13.43 -19.92
N LEU A 163 -13.87 13.60 -19.90
CA LEU A 163 -14.80 12.54 -19.51
C LEU A 163 -15.73 12.26 -20.68
N TRP A 164 -15.89 10.99 -21.03
CA TRP A 164 -16.81 10.53 -22.07
C TRP A 164 -17.81 9.55 -21.50
N ARG A 165 -19.09 9.70 -21.85
CA ARG A 165 -20.07 8.63 -21.69
C ARG A 165 -19.81 7.59 -22.78
N VAL A 166 -19.64 6.35 -22.36
CA VAL A 166 -19.21 5.24 -23.22
C VAL A 166 -20.10 4.04 -22.94
N HIS A 167 -20.61 3.41 -23.99
CA HIS A 167 -21.41 2.20 -23.91
C HIS A 167 -20.53 0.97 -24.19
N MET A 168 -20.53 -0.02 -23.30
CA MET A 168 -19.73 -1.24 -23.45
C MET A 168 -20.56 -2.35 -24.11
N GLN A 169 -19.97 -3.04 -25.09
CA GLN A 169 -20.66 -4.09 -25.83
C GLN A 169 -20.82 -5.37 -24.99
N SER A 170 -21.79 -6.21 -25.36
CA SER A 170 -22.31 -7.30 -24.51
C SER A 170 -21.25 -8.34 -24.09
N GLU A 171 -20.25 -8.65 -24.92
CA GLU A 171 -19.16 -9.56 -24.51
C GLU A 171 -18.22 -8.98 -23.45
N CYS A 172 -18.29 -7.67 -23.19
CA CYS A 172 -17.40 -6.94 -22.27
C CYS A 172 -18.15 -6.17 -21.18
N THR A 173 -19.44 -6.48 -21.00
CA THR A 173 -20.15 -6.10 -19.79
C THR A 173 -19.60 -6.95 -18.62
N LEU A 174 -18.76 -6.33 -17.78
CA LEU A 174 -18.64 -6.74 -16.38
C LEU A 174 -20.04 -6.66 -15.70
N PRO A 175 -20.26 -7.10 -14.46
CA PRO A 175 -21.45 -6.70 -13.69
C PRO A 175 -21.36 -5.19 -13.32
N LEU A 176 -21.56 -4.37 -14.33
CA LEU A 176 -21.55 -2.91 -14.34
C LEU A 176 -22.91 -2.34 -13.88
N SER A 177 -23.02 -1.02 -13.97
CA SER A 177 -24.27 -0.29 -14.12
C SER A 177 -25.29 -1.00 -15.03
N LYS A 178 -26.58 -0.83 -14.72
CA LYS A 178 -27.68 -1.16 -15.63
C LYS A 178 -27.39 -0.61 -17.03
N ALA A 179 -27.64 -1.43 -18.05
CA ALA A 179 -27.42 -1.14 -19.46
C ALA A 179 -25.96 -0.87 -19.91
N GLY A 180 -24.93 -1.22 -19.11
CA GLY A 180 -23.54 -1.28 -19.60
C GLY A 180 -22.87 0.07 -19.92
N THR A 181 -23.50 1.19 -19.55
CA THR A 181 -22.98 2.55 -19.77
C THR A 181 -22.05 2.96 -18.63
N VAL A 182 -20.87 3.48 -18.99
CA VAL A 182 -19.77 3.85 -18.10
C VAL A 182 -19.22 5.23 -18.46
N VAL A 183 -18.33 5.77 -17.61
CA VAL A 183 -17.55 6.98 -17.90
C VAL A 183 -16.09 6.62 -18.14
N PHE A 184 -15.54 7.04 -19.27
CA PHE A 184 -14.10 7.00 -19.54
C PHE A 184 -13.49 8.35 -19.17
N LYS A 185 -12.65 8.37 -18.12
CA LYS A 185 -11.82 9.51 -17.73
C LYS A 185 -10.45 9.39 -18.38
N ILE A 186 -10.19 10.22 -19.39
CA ILE A 186 -9.05 10.10 -20.31
C ILE A 186 -8.02 11.18 -20.01
N TYR A 187 -6.76 10.76 -19.89
CA TYR A 187 -5.58 11.58 -19.64
C TYR A 187 -4.64 11.44 -20.84
N GLU A 188 -4.22 12.55 -21.44
CA GLU A 188 -3.35 12.53 -22.62
C GLU A 188 -2.10 13.39 -22.38
N GLY A 189 -0.93 12.82 -22.68
CA GLY A 189 0.39 13.44 -22.51
C GLY A 189 1.06 13.17 -21.15
N ALA A 190 2.40 13.21 -21.15
CA ALA A 190 3.26 12.91 -19.99
C ALA A 190 2.99 13.75 -18.72
N SER A 191 2.38 14.93 -18.86
CA SER A 191 1.93 15.76 -17.72
C SER A 191 0.72 15.13 -17.02
N ALA A 192 -0.31 14.75 -17.78
CA ALA A 192 -1.55 14.16 -17.29
C ALA A 192 -1.36 12.72 -16.77
N GLN A 193 -0.37 11.99 -17.30
CA GLN A 193 -0.04 10.63 -16.82
C GLN A 193 0.30 10.57 -15.32
N ARG A 194 0.73 11.68 -14.70
CA ARG A 194 0.95 11.77 -13.24
C ARG A 194 -0.35 11.84 -12.44
N LEU A 195 -1.40 12.44 -13.01
CA LEU A 195 -2.74 12.51 -12.40
C LEU A 195 -3.40 11.13 -12.49
N TYR A 196 -3.40 10.52 -13.68
CA TYR A 196 -3.80 9.12 -13.89
C TYR A 196 -3.17 8.17 -12.86
N LYS A 197 -1.84 8.23 -12.71
CA LYS A 197 -1.09 7.36 -11.79
C LYS A 197 -1.39 7.61 -10.31
N ALA A 198 -1.87 8.79 -9.93
CA ALA A 198 -2.32 9.08 -8.57
C ALA A 198 -3.77 8.60 -8.35
N GLU A 199 -4.68 8.90 -9.28
CA GLU A 199 -6.11 8.58 -9.16
C GLU A 199 -6.38 7.07 -9.25
N ALA A 200 -5.77 6.38 -10.21
CA ALA A 200 -5.85 4.92 -10.32
C ALA A 200 -5.26 4.21 -9.10
N GLU A 201 -4.29 4.83 -8.41
CA GLU A 201 -3.72 4.30 -7.17
C GLU A 201 -4.64 4.55 -5.97
N ALA A 202 -5.33 5.70 -5.92
CA ALA A 202 -6.34 6.00 -4.91
C ALA A 202 -7.51 5.01 -4.97
N TYR A 203 -8.07 4.79 -6.16
CA TYR A 203 -9.14 3.78 -6.35
C TYR A 203 -8.66 2.36 -6.01
N ASN A 204 -7.48 1.94 -6.45
CA ASN A 204 -6.91 0.62 -6.12
C ASN A 204 -6.80 0.36 -4.60
N GLN A 205 -6.62 1.41 -3.79
CA GLN A 205 -6.57 1.30 -2.34
C GLN A 205 -7.98 1.32 -1.73
N LEU A 206 -8.89 2.17 -2.23
CA LEU A 206 -10.31 2.20 -1.83
C LEU A 206 -11.09 0.93 -2.19
N LEU A 207 -10.67 0.19 -3.22
CA LEU A 207 -11.18 -1.15 -3.55
C LEU A 207 -10.95 -2.19 -2.44
N ARG A 208 -10.10 -1.89 -1.45
CA ARG A 208 -9.85 -2.74 -0.27
C ARG A 208 -10.65 -2.30 0.96
N SER A 209 -11.34 -1.16 0.92
CA SER A 209 -12.15 -0.65 2.02
C SER A 209 -13.63 -1.05 1.88
N ARG A 210 -14.34 -1.12 3.01
CA ARG A 210 -15.80 -1.26 3.02
C ARG A 210 -16.43 0.12 2.89
N ASN A 211 -16.64 0.56 1.65
CA ASN A 211 -17.18 1.89 1.33
C ASN A 211 -18.72 1.98 1.18
N GLU A 212 -19.42 0.87 1.49
CA GLU A 212 -20.90 0.72 1.45
C GLU A 212 -21.62 1.15 0.15
N GLY A 213 -20.88 1.45 -0.92
CA GLY A 213 -21.43 1.93 -2.19
C GLY A 213 -21.50 3.45 -2.34
N TYR A 214 -21.07 4.22 -1.34
CA TYR A 214 -21.07 5.70 -1.32
C TYR A 214 -19.80 6.34 -1.92
N ILE A 215 -18.92 5.53 -2.51
CA ILE A 215 -17.81 5.97 -3.35
C ILE A 215 -18.08 5.53 -4.79
N THR A 216 -17.79 6.39 -5.75
CA THR A 216 -17.96 6.12 -7.18
C THR A 216 -17.17 4.86 -7.56
N LYS A 217 -17.87 3.84 -8.08
CA LYS A 217 -17.25 2.58 -8.49
C LYS A 217 -16.20 2.82 -9.56
N HIS A 218 -14.98 2.37 -9.25
CA HIS A 218 -13.92 2.17 -10.20
C HIS A 218 -14.04 0.78 -10.82
N PHE A 219 -14.07 0.72 -12.15
CA PHE A 219 -14.10 -0.53 -12.90
C PHE A 219 -12.73 -0.86 -13.47
N ALA A 220 -12.06 0.09 -14.14
CA ALA A 220 -10.80 -0.19 -14.83
C ALA A 220 -9.79 0.95 -14.87
N SER A 221 -8.52 0.59 -15.04
CA SER A 221 -7.43 1.53 -15.37
C SER A 221 -6.49 0.90 -16.39
N PHE A 222 -6.21 1.59 -17.48
CA PHE A 222 -5.23 1.15 -18.47
C PHE A 222 -4.53 2.32 -19.18
N SER A 223 -3.31 2.10 -19.68
CA SER A 223 -2.56 3.08 -20.46
C SER A 223 -2.09 2.54 -21.81
N PHE A 224 -2.04 3.43 -22.80
CA PHE A 224 -1.42 3.22 -24.11
C PHE A 224 -0.11 4.02 -24.13
N ASP A 225 0.96 3.38 -23.64
CA ASP A 225 2.24 4.06 -23.38
C ASP A 225 2.94 4.51 -24.68
N ASP A 226 2.57 3.93 -25.83
CA ASP A 226 3.06 4.31 -27.16
C ASP A 226 2.43 5.59 -27.74
N ILE A 227 1.36 6.10 -27.12
CA ILE A 227 0.66 7.34 -27.49
C ILE A 227 0.42 8.29 -26.31
N GLU A 228 1.13 8.08 -25.18
CA GLU A 228 0.98 8.83 -23.91
C GLU A 228 -0.46 8.97 -23.37
N LYS A 229 -1.34 8.02 -23.70
CA LYS A 229 -2.76 8.05 -23.32
C LYS A 229 -3.04 7.14 -22.13
N SER A 230 -3.99 7.50 -21.27
CA SER A 230 -4.41 6.66 -20.15
C SER A 230 -5.89 6.86 -19.85
N ILE A 231 -6.58 5.80 -19.44
CA ILE A 231 -8.03 5.79 -19.22
C ILE A 231 -8.32 5.16 -17.85
N ILE A 232 -9.19 5.81 -17.09
CA ILE A 232 -9.88 5.23 -15.93
C ILE A 232 -11.35 5.05 -16.31
N VAL A 233 -11.92 3.89 -16.04
CA VAL A 233 -13.32 3.56 -16.29
C VAL A 233 -14.09 3.56 -14.98
N LEU A 234 -15.14 4.36 -14.91
CA LEU A 234 -15.96 4.64 -13.72
C LEU A 234 -17.45 4.36 -14.01
N GLU A 235 -18.26 4.19 -12.97
CA GLU A 235 -19.72 4.16 -13.14
C GLU A 235 -20.30 5.50 -13.62
N TYR A 236 -21.35 5.43 -14.44
CA TYR A 236 -22.07 6.60 -14.94
C TYR A 236 -23.17 7.03 -13.95
N ALA A 237 -23.18 8.32 -13.60
CA ALA A 237 -24.18 8.94 -12.74
C ALA A 237 -25.25 9.65 -13.60
N GLU A 238 -26.41 9.03 -13.74
CA GLU A 238 -27.54 9.57 -14.53
C GLU A 238 -28.05 10.91 -13.97
N GLY A 239 -27.98 11.12 -12.65
CA GLY A 239 -28.34 12.39 -12.00
C GLY A 239 -27.27 13.48 -12.09
N GLY A 240 -26.16 13.24 -12.77
CA GLY A 240 -25.04 14.18 -12.87
C GLY A 240 -24.33 14.43 -11.55
N SER A 241 -23.84 15.66 -11.34
CA SER A 241 -23.25 16.09 -10.08
C SER A 241 -24.28 16.70 -9.12
N LEU A 242 -23.96 16.75 -7.83
CA LEU A 242 -24.80 17.41 -6.82
C LEU A 242 -25.03 18.89 -7.18
N LEU A 243 -24.06 19.58 -7.80
CA LEU A 243 -24.29 20.92 -8.34
C LEU A 243 -25.47 20.94 -9.33
N ASN A 244 -25.48 20.03 -10.31
CA ASN A 244 -26.56 19.96 -11.30
C ASN A 244 -27.89 19.55 -10.68
N PHE A 245 -27.86 18.73 -9.64
CA PHE A 245 -29.05 18.40 -8.84
C PHE A 245 -29.62 19.64 -8.14
N LEU A 246 -28.79 20.50 -7.52
CA LEU A 246 -29.27 21.76 -6.95
C LEU A 246 -29.76 22.75 -8.02
N GLU A 247 -29.13 22.79 -9.18
CA GLU A 247 -29.52 23.66 -10.31
C GLU A 247 -30.85 23.27 -10.96
N SER A 248 -31.22 21.99 -10.93
CA SER A 248 -32.37 21.45 -11.71
C SER A 248 -33.52 20.84 -10.88
N THR A 249 -33.31 20.52 -9.60
CA THR A 249 -34.31 19.88 -8.74
C THR A 249 -35.10 20.94 -7.95
N ASN A 250 -36.37 20.67 -7.65
CA ASN A 250 -37.14 21.54 -6.75
C ASN A 250 -36.67 21.37 -5.30
N ILE A 251 -36.76 22.41 -4.48
CA ILE A 251 -36.49 22.31 -3.04
C ILE A 251 -37.50 21.38 -2.34
N PRO A 252 -37.15 20.74 -1.21
CA PRO A 252 -38.09 19.94 -0.44
C PRO A 252 -39.34 20.73 -0.02
N PHE A 253 -40.46 20.03 0.10
CA PHE A 253 -41.75 20.57 0.51
C PHE A 253 -42.28 19.87 1.77
N SER A 254 -42.21 18.54 1.84
CA SER A 254 -42.70 17.76 2.99
C SER A 254 -41.61 17.42 4.02
N PRO A 255 -41.97 17.12 5.29
CA PRO A 255 -41.03 16.62 6.29
C PRO A 255 -40.27 15.37 5.83
N ASP A 256 -40.95 14.47 5.11
CA ASP A 256 -40.37 13.22 4.61
C ASP A 256 -39.31 13.50 3.52
N GLU A 257 -39.53 14.48 2.65
CA GLU A 257 -38.55 14.91 1.66
C GLU A 257 -37.31 15.57 2.29
N TYR A 258 -37.49 16.42 3.31
CA TYR A 258 -36.37 16.95 4.10
C TYR A 258 -35.60 15.80 4.78
N CYS A 259 -36.31 14.81 5.33
CA CYS A 259 -35.69 13.66 5.97
C CYS A 259 -34.91 12.79 4.99
N LEU A 260 -35.48 12.51 3.82
CA LEU A 260 -34.90 11.69 2.76
C LEU A 260 -33.65 12.35 2.17
N LEU A 261 -33.73 13.64 1.79
CA LEU A 261 -32.59 14.42 1.30
C LEU A 261 -31.42 14.38 2.29
N TRP A 262 -31.66 14.70 3.56
CA TRP A 262 -30.60 14.72 4.57
C TRP A 262 -30.08 13.33 4.90
N SER A 263 -30.94 12.31 5.00
CA SER A 263 -30.50 10.93 5.24
C SER A 263 -29.57 10.42 4.13
N CYS A 264 -29.90 10.68 2.87
CA CYS A 264 -29.05 10.31 1.74
C CYS A 264 -27.72 11.08 1.72
N LEU A 265 -27.71 12.37 2.05
CA LEU A 265 -26.49 13.19 2.13
C LEU A 265 -25.57 12.77 3.29
N LEU A 266 -26.14 12.42 4.44
CA LEU A 266 -25.39 12.00 5.62
C LEU A 266 -24.60 10.70 5.39
N ASN A 267 -24.98 9.89 4.39
CA ASN A 267 -24.20 8.70 4.01
C ASN A 267 -22.84 9.03 3.34
N LEU A 268 -22.61 10.28 2.94
CA LEU A 268 -21.28 10.74 2.55
C LEU A 268 -20.28 10.68 3.73
N PHE A 269 -20.73 10.58 4.98
CA PHE A 269 -19.85 10.29 6.11
C PHE A 269 -19.31 8.87 6.11
N ASP A 270 -20.02 7.87 5.56
CA ASP A 270 -19.49 6.51 5.42
C ASP A 270 -18.44 6.46 4.30
N ALA A 271 -18.66 7.21 3.22
CA ALA A 271 -17.66 7.43 2.17
C ALA A 271 -16.39 8.10 2.73
N LEU A 272 -16.53 9.14 3.56
CA LEU A 272 -15.40 9.75 4.26
C LEU A 272 -14.76 8.79 5.27
N HIS A 273 -15.53 8.01 6.04
CA HIS A 273 -14.95 7.03 6.96
C HIS A 273 -14.13 5.98 6.20
N ALA A 274 -14.65 5.44 5.10
CA ALA A 274 -13.95 4.47 4.27
C ALA A 274 -12.72 5.04 3.55
N LEU A 275 -12.66 6.36 3.30
CA LEU A 275 -11.48 7.07 2.82
C LEU A 275 -10.49 7.40 3.94
N HIS A 276 -10.95 7.79 5.12
CA HIS A 276 -10.12 8.15 6.28
C HIS A 276 -9.58 6.92 7.02
N ASP A 277 -10.13 5.74 6.74
CA ASP A 277 -9.86 4.49 7.45
C ASP A 277 -9.81 3.26 6.53
N ILE A 278 -9.20 3.43 5.36
CA ILE A 278 -9.18 2.48 4.22
C ILE A 278 -8.81 1.05 4.65
N CYS A 279 -7.88 0.93 5.60
CA CYS A 279 -7.48 -0.36 6.17
C CYS A 279 -6.96 -0.19 7.60
N ARG A 280 -7.48 -0.99 8.54
CA ARG A 280 -6.93 -1.24 9.88
C ARG A 280 -6.50 -2.70 10.01
N PRO A 281 -5.29 -3.09 9.54
CA PRO A 281 -4.85 -4.47 9.60
C PRO A 281 -4.45 -4.88 11.03
N THR A 282 -3.95 -3.95 11.85
CA THR A 282 -3.64 -4.12 13.28
C THR A 282 -3.80 -2.79 14.03
N SER A 283 -3.82 -2.83 15.36
CA SER A 283 -4.03 -1.68 16.27
C SER A 283 -2.89 -0.65 16.33
N HIS A 284 -1.99 -0.62 15.35
CA HIS A 284 -0.73 0.15 15.40
C HIS A 284 -0.48 1.08 14.21
N TRP A 285 -1.25 0.95 13.12
CA TRP A 285 -1.37 1.97 12.07
C TRP A 285 -2.65 1.75 11.26
N SER A 286 -3.19 2.83 10.71
CA SER A 286 -4.26 2.83 9.72
C SER A 286 -3.75 3.37 8.39
N LEU A 287 -4.29 2.86 7.28
CA LEU A 287 -4.14 3.49 5.97
C LEU A 287 -5.21 4.60 5.86
N SER A 288 -4.80 5.86 6.02
CA SER A 288 -5.70 7.01 5.93
C SER A 288 -5.54 7.72 4.60
N GLY A 289 -6.66 8.07 3.99
CA GLY A 289 -6.78 9.00 2.87
C GLY A 289 -7.33 10.35 3.29
N VAL A 290 -7.09 11.36 2.45
CA VAL A 290 -7.73 12.68 2.50
C VAL A 290 -8.02 13.13 1.08
N HIS A 291 -9.26 13.55 0.80
CA HIS A 291 -9.75 13.86 -0.54
C HIS A 291 -9.22 15.18 -1.07
N GLN A 292 -9.12 16.22 -0.22
CA GLN A 292 -8.68 17.59 -0.54
C GLN A 292 -9.51 18.35 -1.59
N ASP A 293 -10.54 17.75 -2.20
CA ASP A 293 -11.33 18.36 -3.27
C ASP A 293 -12.82 17.97 -3.22
N ILE A 294 -13.40 17.95 -2.01
CA ILE A 294 -14.83 17.75 -1.81
C ILE A 294 -15.55 19.06 -2.14
N GLN A 295 -16.46 19.00 -3.11
CA GLN A 295 -17.23 20.13 -3.64
C GLN A 295 -18.46 19.61 -4.38
N LEU A 296 -19.43 20.49 -4.67
CA LEU A 296 -20.70 20.12 -5.32
C LEU A 296 -20.54 19.42 -6.68
N SER A 297 -19.47 19.69 -7.44
CA SER A 297 -19.19 19.00 -8.72
C SER A 297 -18.64 17.58 -8.55
N ASN A 298 -18.06 17.27 -7.39
CA ASN A 298 -17.33 16.03 -7.10
C ASN A 298 -18.12 15.07 -6.21
N ILE A 299 -19.40 15.39 -5.98
CA ILE A 299 -20.41 14.47 -5.45
C ILE A 299 -21.32 14.12 -6.63
N LEU A 300 -21.50 12.83 -6.90
CA LEU A 300 -22.33 12.34 -8.01
C LEU A 300 -23.67 11.79 -7.49
N VAL A 301 -24.70 11.91 -8.32
CA VAL A 301 -26.09 11.58 -7.95
C VAL A 301 -26.60 10.38 -8.75
N PHE A 302 -27.00 9.34 -8.03
CA PHE A 302 -27.48 8.09 -8.61
C PHE A 302 -28.98 7.92 -8.31
N PRO A 303 -29.86 8.15 -9.30
CA PRO A 303 -31.24 7.67 -9.30
C PRO A 303 -31.44 6.28 -8.70
N GLU A 304 -32.33 6.18 -7.70
CA GLU A 304 -32.91 4.87 -7.35
C GLU A 304 -33.92 4.41 -8.39
N GLU A 305 -34.16 3.10 -8.44
CA GLU A 305 -34.91 2.47 -9.55
C GLU A 305 -36.43 2.65 -9.45
N ASN A 306 -36.95 2.71 -8.23
CA ASN A 306 -38.39 2.73 -7.93
C ASN A 306 -38.77 4.02 -7.19
N LYS A 307 -38.41 5.17 -7.77
CA LYS A 307 -38.59 6.48 -7.14
C LYS A 307 -40.03 6.77 -6.74
N SER A 308 -40.23 7.00 -5.45
CA SER A 308 -41.41 7.63 -4.86
C SER A 308 -41.27 9.16 -4.79
N SER A 309 -40.02 9.65 -4.71
CA SER A 309 -39.65 11.07 -4.61
C SER A 309 -38.48 11.40 -5.55
N GLN A 310 -38.35 12.68 -5.90
CA GLN A 310 -37.14 13.21 -6.55
C GLN A 310 -35.87 13.08 -5.67
N PHE A 311 -36.04 12.87 -4.37
CA PHE A 311 -34.95 12.65 -3.40
C PHE A 311 -34.59 11.17 -3.18
N ASP A 312 -35.25 10.23 -3.86
CA ASP A 312 -34.83 8.81 -3.92
C ASP A 312 -33.58 8.69 -4.81
N VAL A 313 -32.43 9.07 -4.23
CA VAL A 313 -31.11 9.09 -4.86
C VAL A 313 -30.01 8.71 -3.87
N VAL A 314 -28.97 8.03 -4.37
CA VAL A 314 -27.72 7.80 -3.63
C VAL A 314 -26.68 8.85 -4.06
N PHE A 315 -26.12 9.57 -3.08
CA PHE A 315 -24.99 10.48 -3.30
C PHE A 315 -23.67 9.73 -3.09
N LYS A 316 -22.67 9.99 -3.95
CA LYS A 316 -21.34 9.36 -3.87
C LYS A 316 -20.19 10.34 -4.05
N LEU A 317 -19.06 10.10 -3.38
CA LEU A 317 -17.82 10.84 -3.63
C LEU A 317 -17.14 10.41 -4.94
N ALA A 318 -16.56 11.36 -5.67
CA ALA A 318 -15.91 11.19 -6.97
C ALA A 318 -14.66 12.09 -7.13
N ASP A 319 -13.88 11.82 -8.17
CA ASP A 319 -12.61 12.51 -8.51
C ASP A 319 -11.54 12.48 -7.39
N PHE A 320 -10.92 11.31 -7.25
CA PHE A 320 -9.79 11.10 -6.35
C PHE A 320 -8.45 11.58 -6.95
N GLY A 321 -8.47 12.39 -8.02
CA GLY A 321 -7.26 12.85 -8.72
C GLY A 321 -6.32 13.73 -7.90
N LEU A 322 -6.83 14.29 -6.80
CA LEU A 322 -6.05 15.05 -5.81
C LEU A 322 -5.91 14.33 -4.46
N ALA A 323 -6.57 13.18 -4.28
CA ALA A 323 -6.58 12.47 -3.02
C ALA A 323 -5.16 12.04 -2.59
N LYS A 324 -4.85 12.24 -1.30
CA LYS A 324 -3.60 11.79 -0.69
C LYS A 324 -3.90 10.64 0.25
N ILE A 325 -3.35 9.47 -0.02
CA ILE A 325 -3.36 8.33 0.91
C ILE A 325 -1.96 8.14 1.50
N GLY A 326 -1.87 7.76 2.77
CA GLY A 326 -0.64 7.44 3.47
C GLY A 326 -0.89 6.61 4.73
N ARG A 327 0.19 6.21 5.40
CA ARG A 327 0.09 5.54 6.70
C ARG A 327 -0.01 6.60 7.80
N THR A 328 -0.91 6.37 8.75
CA THR A 328 -1.05 7.13 9.98
C THR A 328 -0.92 6.17 11.16
N PHE A 329 -0.07 6.48 12.12
CA PHE A 329 0.13 5.69 13.34
C PHE A 329 -0.93 6.00 14.40
N SER A 330 -1.67 7.09 14.23
CA SER A 330 -2.81 7.47 15.07
C SER A 330 -3.99 8.05 14.26
N SER A 331 -5.20 7.91 14.79
CA SER A 331 -6.43 8.43 14.14
C SER A 331 -6.44 9.97 14.17
N GLY A 332 -6.40 10.59 12.99
CA GLY A 332 -6.36 12.05 12.83
C GLY A 332 -4.99 12.65 12.52
N GLU A 333 -3.94 11.82 12.42
CA GLU A 333 -2.58 12.24 12.06
C GLU A 333 -2.49 12.80 10.62
N SER A 334 -1.59 13.75 10.41
CA SER A 334 -1.50 14.52 9.17
C SER A 334 -0.67 13.84 8.08
N LEU A 335 -1.18 13.87 6.84
CA LEU A 335 -0.46 13.43 5.65
C LEU A 335 0.27 14.60 4.97
N ILE A 336 1.53 14.37 4.56
CA ILE A 336 2.30 15.37 3.81
C ILE A 336 1.83 15.42 2.35
N ALA A 337 1.24 16.54 1.95
CA ALA A 337 0.63 16.77 0.63
C ALA A 337 0.98 18.16 0.04
N SER A 338 0.75 18.35 -1.27
CA SER A 338 0.89 19.64 -1.95
C SER A 338 -0.49 20.26 -2.19
N LYS A 339 -0.71 21.51 -1.75
CA LYS A 339 -2.01 22.21 -1.91
C LYS A 339 -2.42 22.31 -3.39
N LYS A 340 -3.56 21.71 -3.76
CA LYS A 340 -4.02 21.62 -5.17
C LYS A 340 -5.54 21.71 -5.41
N GLY A 341 -6.38 21.56 -4.39
CA GLY A 341 -7.85 21.52 -4.54
C GLY A 341 -8.52 22.90 -4.70
N ASN A 342 -9.84 22.87 -4.86
CA ASN A 342 -10.71 24.04 -4.97
C ASN A 342 -10.69 24.86 -3.67
N ARG A 343 -10.29 26.13 -3.81
CA ARG A 343 -10.21 27.11 -2.72
C ARG A 343 -11.53 27.42 -2.04
N MET A 344 -12.68 27.24 -2.69
CA MET A 344 -13.98 27.61 -2.14
C MET A 344 -14.37 26.75 -0.93
N TYR A 345 -14.18 25.43 -1.03
CA TYR A 345 -14.54 24.46 0.01
C TYR A 345 -13.35 24.08 0.92
N THR A 346 -12.12 24.47 0.54
CA THR A 346 -10.89 24.34 1.33
C THR A 346 -11.06 24.84 2.78
N SER A 347 -10.35 24.21 3.73
CA SER A 347 -10.37 24.56 5.15
C SER A 347 -9.30 25.61 5.52
N PRO A 348 -9.47 26.37 6.63
CA PRO A 348 -8.56 27.46 6.99
C PRO A 348 -7.09 27.02 7.06
N GLU A 349 -6.83 25.88 7.72
CA GLU A 349 -5.50 25.32 7.89
C GLU A 349 -4.90 24.78 6.57
N THR A 350 -5.74 24.33 5.64
CA THR A 350 -5.29 23.87 4.31
C THR A 350 -5.24 25.00 3.26
N TYR A 351 -5.74 26.20 3.53
CA TYR A 351 -5.76 27.33 2.59
C TYR A 351 -4.36 27.90 2.23
N ALA A 352 -4.17 28.30 0.97
CA ALA A 352 -2.88 28.76 0.42
C ALA A 352 -2.80 30.31 0.32
N ASN A 353 -2.71 30.99 1.46
CA ASN A 353 -2.81 32.44 1.49
C ASN A 353 -1.62 33.15 0.81
N TYR A 354 -0.38 32.66 0.99
CA TYR A 354 0.82 33.26 0.41
C TYR A 354 1.37 32.43 -0.76
N ARG A 355 1.91 33.09 -1.80
CA ARG A 355 2.46 32.42 -3.01
C ARG A 355 3.60 31.42 -2.72
N VAL A 356 4.26 31.52 -1.58
CA VAL A 356 5.26 30.54 -1.13
C VAL A 356 4.61 29.22 -0.69
N GLN A 357 3.39 29.27 -0.14
CA GLN A 357 2.63 28.10 0.29
C GLN A 357 2.10 27.27 -0.89
N ASP A 358 1.93 27.87 -2.09
CA ASP A 358 1.61 27.16 -3.34
C ASP A 358 2.64 26.07 -3.70
N ARG A 359 3.88 26.22 -3.21
CA ARG A 359 5.01 25.32 -3.48
C ARG A 359 5.42 24.50 -2.25
N ALA A 360 4.85 24.80 -1.09
CA ALA A 360 5.10 24.05 0.12
C ALA A 360 4.38 22.69 0.05
N ARG A 361 5.01 21.67 0.62
CA ARG A 361 4.25 20.54 1.16
C ARG A 361 3.77 20.94 2.55
N ILE A 362 2.51 20.64 2.87
CA ILE A 362 1.97 20.82 4.22
C ILE A 362 1.45 19.50 4.77
N GLU A 363 1.32 19.46 6.08
CA GLU A 363 0.54 18.49 6.82
C GLU A 363 -0.96 18.74 6.61
N ILE A 364 -1.69 17.71 6.17
CA ILE A 364 -3.14 17.73 5.98
C ILE A 364 -3.75 16.56 6.77
N SER A 365 -4.56 16.86 7.77
CA SER A 365 -5.32 15.85 8.52
C SER A 365 -6.69 15.57 7.88
N PRO A 366 -7.31 14.41 8.13
CA PRO A 366 -8.67 14.11 7.66
C PRO A 366 -9.75 15.12 8.08
N ALA A 367 -9.49 15.94 9.11
CA ALA A 367 -10.39 16.99 9.58
C ALA A 367 -10.63 18.11 8.55
N CYS A 368 -9.81 18.25 7.49
CA CYS A 368 -10.09 19.21 6.41
C CYS A 368 -11.26 18.74 5.52
N ASP A 369 -11.40 17.43 5.27
CA ASP A 369 -12.51 16.89 4.47
C ASP A 369 -13.86 17.06 5.20
N ILE A 370 -13.86 17.00 6.54
CA ILE A 370 -15.03 17.32 7.37
C ILE A 370 -15.48 18.76 7.18
N TRP A 371 -14.54 19.71 7.12
CA TRP A 371 -14.84 21.10 6.81
C TRP A 371 -15.38 21.24 5.38
N SER A 372 -14.74 20.63 4.39
CA SER A 372 -15.19 20.70 2.98
C SER A 372 -16.58 20.12 2.77
N LEU A 373 -16.93 19.01 3.45
CA LEU A 373 -18.28 18.46 3.43
C LEU A 373 -19.27 19.35 4.22
N GLY A 374 -18.84 19.99 5.31
CA GLY A 374 -19.67 20.97 6.04
C GLY A 374 -19.96 22.24 5.24
N ALA A 375 -19.01 22.65 4.41
CA ALA A 375 -19.16 23.72 3.43
C ALA A 375 -20.15 23.34 2.32
N VAL A 376 -20.08 22.12 1.79
CA VAL A 376 -21.10 21.56 0.89
C VAL A 376 -22.48 21.52 1.57
N PHE A 377 -22.59 20.98 2.77
CA PHE A 377 -23.86 20.91 3.51
C PHE A 377 -24.42 22.29 3.86
N SER A 378 -23.57 23.30 4.09
CA SER A 378 -24.00 24.70 4.25
C SER A 378 -24.67 25.23 2.97
N ASP A 379 -24.08 24.99 1.80
CA ASP A 379 -24.70 25.37 0.53
C ASP A 379 -26.00 24.60 0.21
N VAL A 380 -26.07 23.30 0.56
CA VAL A 380 -27.30 22.51 0.42
C VAL A 380 -28.39 22.96 1.41
N LEU A 381 -28.03 23.37 2.63
CA LEU A 381 -28.97 23.90 3.63
C LEU A 381 -29.63 25.19 3.16
N ILE A 382 -28.84 26.13 2.62
CA ILE A 382 -29.42 27.37 2.06
C ILE A 382 -30.30 27.05 0.85
N TRP A 383 -29.87 26.12 -0.02
CA TRP A 383 -30.68 25.66 -1.14
C TRP A 383 -32.00 25.01 -0.70
N SER A 384 -32.01 24.12 0.31
CA SER A 384 -33.22 23.38 0.70
C SER A 384 -34.33 24.26 1.31
N ILE A 385 -33.98 25.49 1.68
CA ILE A 385 -34.92 26.51 2.17
C ILE A 385 -35.22 27.57 1.11
N MET A 386 -34.19 28.07 0.42
CA MET A 386 -34.27 29.29 -0.42
C MET A 386 -34.06 29.06 -1.92
N GLY A 387 -33.80 27.82 -2.34
CA GLY A 387 -33.48 27.44 -3.70
C GLY A 387 -32.14 27.98 -4.20
N GLU A 388 -31.86 27.71 -5.48
CA GLU A 388 -30.59 28.04 -6.12
C GLU A 388 -30.26 29.53 -6.09
N SER A 389 -31.24 30.41 -6.30
CA SER A 389 -31.03 31.86 -6.16
C SER A 389 -30.66 32.31 -4.74
N GLY A 390 -31.10 31.56 -3.71
CA GLY A 390 -30.68 31.77 -2.33
C GLY A 390 -29.23 31.33 -2.10
N ARG A 391 -28.84 30.17 -2.64
CA ARG A 391 -27.47 29.64 -2.59
C ARG A 391 -26.46 30.55 -3.30
N GLU A 392 -26.81 31.08 -4.46
CA GLU A 392 -25.95 32.03 -5.19
C GLU A 392 -25.83 33.38 -4.46
N ASN A 393 -26.91 33.90 -3.87
CA ASN A 393 -26.86 35.09 -3.02
C ASN A 393 -25.96 34.86 -1.78
N TYR A 394 -26.03 33.68 -1.17
CA TYR A 394 -25.16 33.28 -0.08
C TYR A 394 -23.68 33.23 -0.50
N ARG A 395 -23.37 32.63 -1.66
CA ARG A 395 -22.02 32.63 -2.25
C ARG A 395 -21.51 34.05 -2.48
N LEU A 396 -22.35 34.94 -3.00
CA LEU A 396 -22.02 36.37 -3.21
C LEU A 396 -21.77 37.09 -1.87
N LYS A 397 -22.54 36.81 -0.81
CA LYS A 397 -22.32 37.40 0.53
C LYS A 397 -21.02 36.92 1.19
N ARG A 398 -20.65 35.65 1.01
CA ARG A 398 -19.32 35.14 1.41
C ARG A 398 -18.18 35.83 0.65
N GLN A 399 -18.35 36.03 -0.66
CA GLN A 399 -17.40 36.74 -1.51
C GLN A 399 -17.26 38.23 -1.12
N GLU A 400 -18.35 38.88 -0.74
CA GLU A 400 -18.37 40.27 -0.23
C GLU A 400 -17.59 40.40 1.08
N GLU A 401 -17.82 39.53 2.08
CA GLU A 401 -17.05 39.56 3.34
C GLU A 401 -15.55 39.32 3.08
N ILE A 402 -15.20 38.33 2.25
CA ILE A 402 -13.81 38.04 1.83
C ILE A 402 -13.15 39.21 1.10
N SER A 403 -13.90 40.00 0.33
CA SER A 403 -13.34 41.17 -0.36
C SER A 403 -12.85 42.28 0.59
N ASN A 404 -13.32 42.27 1.84
CA ASN A 404 -12.92 43.20 2.89
C ASN A 404 -11.74 42.69 3.74
N GLU A 405 -11.24 41.47 3.49
CA GLU A 405 -10.12 40.86 4.24
C GLU A 405 -8.80 41.01 3.47
N PRO A 406 -7.99 42.06 3.71
CA PRO A 406 -6.86 42.42 2.83
C PRO A 406 -5.67 41.46 2.94
N HIS A 407 -5.57 40.66 4.00
CA HIS A 407 -4.58 39.59 4.09
C HIS A 407 -4.95 38.39 3.23
N LEU A 408 -6.22 38.24 2.83
CA LEU A 408 -6.66 37.13 2.01
C LEU A 408 -6.35 37.36 0.53
N ARG A 409 -5.60 36.42 -0.05
CA ARG A 409 -5.42 36.30 -1.51
C ARG A 409 -6.72 35.95 -2.27
N ALA A 410 -7.73 35.49 -1.54
CA ALA A 410 -9.10 35.26 -2.03
C ALA A 410 -9.85 36.54 -2.44
N SER A 411 -9.48 37.70 -1.89
CA SER A 411 -10.23 38.98 -1.78
C SER A 411 -10.80 39.61 -3.07
N LYS A 412 -10.71 38.97 -4.23
CA LYS A 412 -11.36 39.40 -5.49
C LYS A 412 -11.99 38.28 -6.32
N HIS A 413 -11.85 37.00 -5.96
CA HIS A 413 -12.21 35.87 -6.83
C HIS A 413 -12.78 34.64 -6.11
N ASP A 414 -12.35 34.33 -4.89
CA ASP A 414 -12.78 33.11 -4.18
C ASP A 414 -13.92 33.44 -3.17
N ALA A 415 -14.86 32.51 -2.99
CA ALA A 415 -16.00 32.64 -2.07
C ALA A 415 -15.93 31.63 -0.91
N CYS A 416 -14.78 31.53 -0.25
CA CYS A 416 -14.50 30.59 0.84
C CYS A 416 -15.50 30.71 2.01
N PHE A 417 -15.55 29.70 2.88
CA PHE A 417 -16.34 29.73 4.12
C PHE A 417 -15.59 30.33 5.32
N HIS A 418 -14.36 30.82 5.11
CA HIS A 418 -13.46 31.31 6.15
C HIS A 418 -12.73 32.61 5.79
N ASN A 419 -12.27 33.36 6.80
CA ASN A 419 -11.33 34.47 6.61
C ASN A 419 -9.83 34.04 6.65
N GLY A 420 -9.56 32.74 6.60
CA GLY A 420 -8.21 32.16 6.62
C GLY A 420 -7.72 31.74 8.01
N THR A 421 -8.46 32.06 9.07
CA THR A 421 -8.27 31.50 10.42
C THR A 421 -9.57 30.93 10.99
N SER A 422 -10.69 31.64 10.82
CA SER A 422 -12.00 31.27 11.34
C SER A 422 -13.08 31.28 10.25
N ARG A 423 -14.25 30.69 10.54
CA ARG A 423 -15.47 30.79 9.72
C ARG A 423 -15.88 32.27 9.52
N LEU A 424 -16.42 32.61 8.35
CA LEU A 424 -16.96 33.96 8.08
C LEU A 424 -18.24 34.23 8.86
N THR A 425 -18.42 35.47 9.29
CA THR A 425 -19.65 35.97 9.93
C THR A 425 -20.86 35.86 8.99
N ALA A 426 -20.62 35.97 7.67
CA ALA A 426 -21.62 35.74 6.63
C ALA A 426 -22.20 34.31 6.66
N VAL A 427 -21.47 33.30 7.12
CA VAL A 427 -22.00 31.92 7.25
C VAL A 427 -23.07 31.89 8.33
N ASP A 428 -22.72 32.34 9.54
CA ASP A 428 -23.63 32.37 10.69
C ASP A 428 -24.89 33.21 10.40
N LYS A 429 -24.70 34.44 9.90
CA LYS A 429 -25.80 35.37 9.58
C LYS A 429 -26.73 34.85 8.48
N PHE A 430 -26.21 34.15 7.47
CA PHE A 430 -27.04 33.65 6.37
C PHE A 430 -27.74 32.33 6.75
N HIS A 431 -27.14 31.50 7.60
CA HIS A 431 -27.83 30.39 8.28
C HIS A 431 -29.01 30.91 9.11
N ASP A 432 -28.79 31.89 9.99
CA ASP A 432 -29.86 32.50 10.82
C ASP A 432 -30.98 33.11 9.98
N TYR A 433 -30.62 33.80 8.88
CA TYR A 433 -31.57 34.41 7.96
C TYR A 433 -32.40 33.38 7.19
N ALA A 434 -31.78 32.31 6.68
CA ALA A 434 -32.50 31.23 6.01
C ALA A 434 -33.42 30.49 7.00
N LEU A 435 -32.97 30.24 8.24
CA LEU A 435 -33.80 29.60 9.26
C LEU A 435 -35.00 30.45 9.72
N GLN A 436 -34.96 31.78 9.55
CA GLN A 436 -36.15 32.64 9.73
C GLN A 436 -37.15 32.50 8.58
N GLY A 437 -36.68 32.14 7.37
CA GLY A 437 -37.51 31.91 6.18
C GLY A 437 -37.91 30.45 5.93
N LYS A 438 -37.55 29.52 6.83
CA LYS A 438 -37.85 28.08 6.66
C LYS A 438 -39.36 27.79 6.67
N ARG A 439 -39.77 26.64 6.12
CA ARG A 439 -41.14 26.13 6.26
C ARG A 439 -41.44 25.79 7.72
N GLU A 440 -42.69 25.95 8.17
CA GLU A 440 -43.10 25.55 9.52
C GLU A 440 -42.83 24.05 9.78
N THR A 441 -43.14 23.23 8.78
CA THR A 441 -42.93 21.77 8.70
C THR A 441 -41.47 21.33 8.64
N ASP A 442 -40.53 22.23 8.34
CA ASP A 442 -39.10 21.90 8.32
C ASP A 442 -38.54 21.90 9.76
N HIS A 443 -38.57 20.74 10.38
CA HIS A 443 -37.99 20.51 11.70
C HIS A 443 -36.54 20.01 11.63
N ILE A 444 -35.97 19.79 10.44
CA ILE A 444 -34.66 19.14 10.27
C ILE A 444 -33.55 20.16 10.01
N SER A 445 -33.77 21.14 9.13
CA SER A 445 -32.78 22.16 8.81
C SER A 445 -32.21 22.95 10.01
N PRO A 446 -32.98 23.26 11.09
CA PRO A 446 -32.40 23.87 12.29
C PRO A 446 -31.32 22.98 12.96
N HIS A 447 -31.58 21.67 13.06
CA HIS A 447 -30.66 20.70 13.65
C HIS A 447 -29.43 20.47 12.75
N ILE A 448 -29.62 20.46 11.43
CA ILE A 448 -28.51 20.36 10.46
C ILE A 448 -27.66 21.64 10.45
N SER A 449 -28.26 22.82 10.56
CA SER A 449 -27.53 24.08 10.74
C SER A 449 -26.63 24.01 11.97
N GLN A 450 -27.19 23.61 13.12
CA GLN A 450 -26.41 23.40 14.36
C GLN A 450 -25.26 22.40 14.15
N LEU A 451 -25.53 21.26 13.49
CA LEU A 451 -24.53 20.23 13.20
C LEU A 451 -23.33 20.78 12.40
N ILE A 452 -23.61 21.56 11.34
CA ILE A 452 -22.60 22.20 10.49
C ILE A 452 -21.79 23.23 11.29
N ILE A 453 -22.47 24.09 12.03
CA ILE A 453 -21.92 25.27 12.72
C ILE A 453 -21.09 24.88 13.96
N GLU A 454 -21.52 23.87 14.73
CA GLU A 454 -20.82 23.41 15.93
C GLU A 454 -19.66 22.45 15.61
N TYR A 455 -19.85 21.50 14.69
CA TYR A 455 -18.95 20.33 14.56
C TYR A 455 -18.19 20.20 13.25
N MET A 456 -18.56 20.95 12.20
CA MET A 456 -17.94 20.82 10.86
C MET A 456 -17.15 22.06 10.45
N LEU A 457 -17.80 23.23 10.43
CA LEU A 457 -17.20 24.52 10.10
C LEU A 457 -16.57 25.20 11.32
N THR A 458 -15.86 24.43 12.13
CA THR A 458 -15.23 24.83 13.40
C THR A 458 -13.69 24.67 13.37
N ASP A 459 -13.01 24.94 14.48
CA ASP A 459 -11.56 24.75 14.63
C ASP A 459 -11.15 23.27 14.41
N PRO A 460 -10.01 22.96 13.76
CA PRO A 460 -9.58 21.58 13.50
C PRO A 460 -9.55 20.65 14.70
N LEU A 461 -9.27 21.16 15.91
CA LEU A 461 -9.21 20.39 17.16
C LEU A 461 -10.60 20.15 17.78
N GLN A 462 -11.62 20.89 17.32
CA GLN A 462 -13.02 20.74 17.74
C GLN A 462 -13.88 19.97 16.72
N ARG A 463 -13.39 19.80 15.48
CA ARG A 463 -14.06 19.00 14.45
C ARG A 463 -14.12 17.54 14.86
N LEU A 464 -15.29 16.94 14.70
CA LEU A 464 -15.52 15.52 14.96
C LEU A 464 -15.10 14.65 13.76
N ASN A 465 -14.84 13.37 14.01
CA ASN A 465 -14.65 12.40 12.92
C ASN A 465 -15.98 12.07 12.20
N PRO A 466 -15.97 11.48 10.98
CA PRO A 466 -17.18 11.30 10.16
C PRO A 466 -18.32 10.60 10.91
N MET A 467 -17.99 9.52 11.63
CA MET A 467 -18.97 8.70 12.36
C MET A 467 -19.50 9.39 13.61
N GLN A 468 -18.71 10.25 14.26
CA GLN A 468 -19.16 11.07 15.38
C GLN A 468 -20.12 12.20 14.97
N VAL A 469 -20.03 12.66 13.71
CA VAL A 469 -21.02 13.60 13.11
C VAL A 469 -22.27 12.84 12.68
N LYS A 470 -22.14 11.76 11.90
CA LYS A 470 -23.28 10.92 11.47
C LYS A 470 -24.12 10.44 12.66
N LEU A 471 -23.48 9.91 13.72
CA LEU A 471 -24.18 9.45 14.93
C LEU A 471 -24.95 10.56 15.68
N ARG A 472 -24.58 11.84 15.52
CA ARG A 472 -25.38 12.97 16.04
C ARG A 472 -26.58 13.24 15.13
N ALA A 473 -26.34 13.34 13.82
CA ALA A 473 -27.37 13.58 12.83
C ALA A 473 -28.47 12.50 12.84
N ASP A 474 -28.10 11.22 12.86
CA ASP A 474 -29.02 10.09 12.95
C ASP A 474 -29.91 10.15 14.19
N LYS A 475 -29.37 10.61 15.33
CA LYS A 475 -30.14 10.78 16.57
C LYS A 475 -31.10 11.95 16.47
N MET A 476 -30.66 13.09 15.92
CA MET A 476 -31.51 14.26 15.70
C MET A 476 -32.67 13.94 14.74
N ILE A 477 -32.40 13.28 13.61
CA ILE A 477 -33.44 12.85 12.66
C ILE A 477 -34.43 11.89 13.33
N LYS A 478 -33.96 10.89 14.09
CA LYS A 478 -34.85 9.97 14.83
C LYS A 478 -35.69 10.66 15.90
N MET A 479 -35.18 11.69 16.57
CA MET A 479 -35.95 12.52 17.51
C MET A 479 -37.01 13.37 16.80
N VAL A 480 -36.71 13.91 15.62
CA VAL A 480 -37.68 14.66 14.81
C VAL A 480 -38.80 13.76 14.29
N LEU A 481 -38.46 12.58 13.76
CA LEU A 481 -39.44 11.63 13.20
C LEU A 481 -40.38 11.03 14.26
N ASN A 482 -39.85 10.70 15.45
CA ASN A 482 -40.65 10.09 16.53
C ASN A 482 -41.45 11.13 17.35
N GLY A 483 -41.16 12.42 17.17
CA GLY A 483 -41.67 13.50 18.02
C GLY A 483 -41.13 13.46 19.46
N PRO A 484 -41.55 14.40 20.32
CA PRO A 484 -41.13 14.47 21.72
C PRO A 484 -41.88 13.45 22.59
N GLY A 485 -41.66 12.15 22.35
CA GLY A 485 -42.24 11.03 23.10
C GLY A 485 -41.25 10.34 24.05
N ASP A 486 -41.63 10.20 25.32
CA ASP A 486 -41.09 9.28 26.33
C ASP A 486 -39.56 9.12 26.43
N ALA A 487 -38.85 10.24 26.58
CA ALA A 487 -37.59 10.26 27.33
C ALA A 487 -37.86 10.54 28.81
N THR A 488 -37.82 9.49 29.66
CA THR A 488 -37.94 9.66 31.11
C THR A 488 -36.80 10.54 31.66
N PRO A 489 -37.06 11.46 32.60
CA PRO A 489 -36.05 12.40 33.07
C PRO A 489 -34.99 11.70 33.92
N VAL A 490 -33.87 11.33 33.30
CA VAL A 490 -32.66 10.86 33.99
C VAL A 490 -32.07 12.04 34.76
N SER A 491 -32.13 11.97 36.10
CA SER A 491 -31.59 13.02 36.98
C SER A 491 -30.09 13.24 36.76
N PRO A 492 -29.60 14.50 36.81
CA PRO A 492 -28.20 14.82 36.55
C PRO A 492 -27.27 14.35 37.68
N GLY A 493 -26.74 13.14 37.55
CA GLY A 493 -25.78 12.53 38.46
C GLY A 493 -24.33 12.66 38.01
N SER A 494 -23.63 13.68 38.52
CA SER A 494 -22.15 13.75 38.65
C SER A 494 -21.26 13.32 37.47
N PHE A 495 -21.02 14.24 36.53
CA PHE A 495 -19.70 14.35 35.89
C PHE A 495 -19.17 15.78 36.05
N THR A 496 -18.43 16.00 37.13
CA THR A 496 -17.71 17.27 37.37
C THR A 496 -16.40 17.29 36.60
N ASN A 497 -16.21 18.27 35.71
CA ASN A 497 -14.94 18.99 35.55
C ASN A 497 -15.04 20.18 34.57
N GLY A 498 -14.74 21.39 35.07
CA GLY A 498 -13.93 22.36 34.32
C GLY A 498 -14.56 23.17 33.16
N TRP A 499 -15.79 23.69 33.28
CA TRP A 499 -16.22 24.80 32.41
C TRP A 499 -15.96 26.16 33.09
N HIS A 500 -15.07 26.97 32.52
CA HIS A 500 -14.82 28.36 32.94
C HIS A 500 -15.28 29.34 31.86
N SER A 501 -16.48 29.90 32.02
CA SER A 501 -16.96 31.02 31.20
C SER A 501 -16.31 32.34 31.65
N PRO A 502 -15.75 33.17 30.74
CA PRO A 502 -15.26 34.51 31.09
C PRO A 502 -16.44 35.51 31.14
N SER A 503 -16.81 35.97 32.33
CA SER A 503 -17.80 37.03 32.48
C SER A 503 -17.22 38.40 32.12
N ILE A 504 -17.80 39.08 31.14
CA ILE A 504 -17.47 40.46 30.79
C ILE A 504 -18.01 41.40 31.87
N LEU A 505 -17.14 42.16 32.53
CA LEU A 505 -17.50 43.37 33.26
C LEU A 505 -16.49 44.50 32.99
N THR A 506 -17.02 45.68 32.69
CA THR A 506 -16.27 46.93 32.50
C THR A 506 -15.76 47.48 33.83
N SER A 507 -14.61 48.16 33.83
CA SER A 507 -14.15 48.91 35.01
C SER A 507 -13.45 50.23 34.64
N THR A 508 -13.73 51.27 35.41
CA THR A 508 -13.14 52.62 35.27
C THR A 508 -12.46 53.05 36.57
N SER A 509 -11.13 53.06 36.54
CA SER A 509 -10.23 54.02 37.22
C SER A 509 -10.34 54.31 38.74
N THR A 510 -9.28 53.90 39.48
CA THR A 510 -8.53 54.68 40.51
C THR A 510 -9.08 54.79 41.97
N PRO A 511 -8.29 55.20 43.00
CA PRO A 511 -7.16 54.40 43.55
C PRO A 511 -6.92 54.44 45.11
N THR A 512 -6.24 53.42 45.66
CA THR A 512 -5.41 53.39 46.92
C THR A 512 -6.09 53.69 48.30
N PRO A 513 -5.45 53.46 49.49
CA PRO A 513 -4.17 52.77 49.84
C PRO A 513 -4.33 51.55 50.81
N PRO A 514 -3.23 50.83 51.20
CA PRO A 514 -3.28 49.55 51.97
C PRO A 514 -2.82 49.70 53.45
N PRO A 515 -2.66 48.62 54.27
CA PRO A 515 -1.35 47.93 54.32
C PRO A 515 -1.31 46.44 54.83
N GLN A 516 -0.08 45.92 54.92
CA GLN A 516 0.46 44.80 55.73
C GLN A 516 0.34 43.32 55.26
N LYS A 517 1.52 42.70 55.18
CA LYS A 517 1.77 41.24 55.10
C LYS A 517 2.20 40.72 56.49
N ARG A 518 1.97 39.45 56.78
CA ARG A 518 2.90 38.66 57.62
C ARG A 518 2.89 37.19 57.18
N ALA A 519 4.06 36.55 57.25
CA ALA A 519 4.24 35.15 56.91
C ALA A 519 5.05 34.46 58.03
N THR A 520 4.75 33.19 58.31
CA THR A 520 5.57 32.34 59.17
C THR A 520 5.46 30.89 58.69
N LEU A 521 6.60 30.28 58.34
CA LEU A 521 6.78 28.82 58.28
C LEU A 521 7.30 28.34 59.64
N LEU A 522 7.06 27.08 60.00
CA LEU A 522 7.95 26.34 60.90
C LEU A 522 7.82 24.82 60.69
N PHE A 523 8.95 24.13 60.63
CA PHE A 523 9.11 22.66 60.65
C PHE A 523 9.58 22.23 62.04
N THR A 524 9.30 20.98 62.46
CA THR A 524 10.29 20.07 63.10
C THR A 524 9.82 18.60 63.20
N THR A 525 10.38 17.76 62.33
CA THR A 525 10.94 16.39 62.54
C THR A 525 10.57 15.49 63.76
N GLU A 526 10.21 14.23 63.44
CA GLU A 526 10.66 12.94 64.06
C GLU A 526 10.27 12.61 65.53
N PRO A 527 10.34 11.33 66.03
CA PRO A 527 10.90 10.10 65.42
C PRO A 527 10.03 8.81 65.45
N ARG A 528 10.59 7.73 64.89
CA ARG A 528 10.25 6.28 65.06
C ARG A 528 10.66 5.72 66.46
N PRO A 529 10.44 4.44 66.89
CA PRO A 529 10.09 3.21 66.12
C PRO A 529 9.10 2.17 66.77
N SER A 530 8.89 1.06 66.02
CA SER A 530 8.81 -0.38 66.41
C SER A 530 7.54 -1.10 66.93
N HIS A 531 7.57 -2.42 66.65
CA HIS A 531 6.76 -3.58 67.11
C HIS A 531 5.35 -3.89 66.54
N ALA A 532 5.22 -5.16 66.11
CA ALA A 532 3.98 -5.94 65.98
C ALA A 532 3.93 -6.97 67.15
N PRO A 533 2.85 -7.78 67.35
CA PRO A 533 2.77 -9.04 66.57
C PRO A 533 1.36 -9.67 66.34
N ASP A 534 1.40 -10.75 65.54
CA ASP A 534 0.58 -11.99 65.58
C ASP A 534 -0.86 -12.07 64.98
N ARG A 535 -1.35 -13.33 64.94
CA ARG A 535 -2.40 -13.91 64.07
C ARG A 535 -3.65 -14.38 64.83
N SER A 536 -4.61 -14.91 64.03
CA SER A 536 -5.44 -16.10 64.30
C SER A 536 -6.92 -15.85 64.70
N VAL A 537 -7.95 -16.68 64.37
CA VAL A 537 -8.21 -17.63 63.25
C VAL A 537 -9.67 -18.17 63.33
N ARG A 538 -10.23 -18.69 62.21
CA ARG A 538 -11.52 -19.46 62.09
C ARG A 538 -12.81 -18.65 62.36
N GLN A 539 -14.01 -19.05 61.88
CA GLN A 539 -14.51 -20.22 61.10
C GLN A 539 -15.61 -19.71 60.11
N SER A 540 -16.32 -20.42 59.22
CA SER A 540 -16.76 -21.85 59.17
C SER A 540 -16.94 -22.42 57.74
N TYR A 541 -17.72 -23.51 57.64
CA TYR A 541 -18.05 -24.36 56.47
C TYR A 541 -19.58 -24.58 56.40
N PRO A 542 -20.19 -25.35 55.46
CA PRO A 542 -19.67 -26.09 54.27
C PRO A 542 -20.38 -25.62 52.97
N MET A 543 -20.67 -26.33 51.85
CA MET A 543 -20.48 -27.68 51.25
C MET A 543 -20.71 -27.52 49.69
N GLU A 544 -20.55 -28.43 48.72
CA GLU A 544 -20.19 -29.87 48.65
C GLU A 544 -19.49 -30.22 47.29
N THR A 545 -19.58 -31.48 46.86
CA THR A 545 -18.99 -32.22 45.71
C THR A 545 -19.64 -31.97 44.31
N ARG A 546 -19.06 -32.31 43.15
CA ARG A 546 -18.33 -33.56 42.74
C ARG A 546 -17.20 -33.41 41.70
N ASN A 547 -16.35 -34.44 41.70
CA ASN A 547 -15.26 -34.82 40.76
C ASN A 547 -14.93 -36.33 41.09
N PRO A 548 -13.89 -37.04 40.57
CA PRO A 548 -12.88 -36.77 39.52
C PRO A 548 -12.69 -37.97 38.53
N ILE A 549 -11.57 -38.00 37.76
CA ILE A 549 -10.61 -39.13 37.54
C ILE A 549 -9.82 -38.90 36.23
N SER A 550 -8.51 -39.14 36.06
CA SER A 550 -7.32 -39.10 36.95
C SER A 550 -6.05 -39.12 36.07
N GLU A 551 -4.98 -38.44 36.48
CA GLU A 551 -3.61 -38.69 35.98
C GLU A 551 -2.89 -39.78 36.82
N THR A 552 -1.72 -40.24 36.38
CA THR A 552 -0.67 -40.67 37.32
C THR A 552 0.73 -40.39 36.77
N SER A 553 1.53 -39.68 37.56
CA SER A 553 3.00 -39.68 37.50
C SER A 553 3.55 -40.09 38.87
N VAL A 554 4.82 -40.48 38.94
CA VAL A 554 5.51 -40.79 40.21
C VAL A 554 6.87 -40.08 40.22
N ALA A 555 7.30 -39.62 41.40
CA ALA A 555 8.35 -38.61 41.57
C ALA A 555 9.48 -39.10 42.53
N PRO A 556 10.36 -38.27 43.16
CA PRO A 556 11.80 -38.33 42.83
C PRO A 556 12.75 -38.32 44.06
N LYS A 557 14.02 -37.87 43.86
CA LYS A 557 15.10 -37.43 44.82
C LYS A 557 16.24 -38.44 45.08
N PRO A 558 17.43 -38.00 45.58
CA PRO A 558 18.22 -36.78 45.25
C PRO A 558 19.75 -37.06 45.06
N LEU A 559 20.59 -36.01 44.99
CA LEU A 559 22.04 -36.04 44.72
C LEU A 559 22.93 -36.23 45.97
N THR A 560 24.15 -36.78 45.82
CA THR A 560 25.47 -36.11 46.00
C THR A 560 26.67 -37.00 45.58
N GLN A 561 27.91 -36.46 45.59
CA GLN A 561 29.14 -37.02 44.99
C GLN A 561 30.21 -37.43 46.03
N HIS A 562 31.06 -38.44 45.73
CA HIS A 562 32.55 -38.36 45.79
C HIS A 562 33.27 -39.72 45.51
N GLU A 563 33.97 -39.77 44.37
CA GLU A 563 35.33 -40.32 44.06
C GLU A 563 35.92 -41.69 44.58
N PRO A 564 37.00 -42.23 43.94
CA PRO A 564 37.30 -43.67 43.83
C PRO A 564 38.59 -44.13 44.57
N PRO A 565 39.23 -45.32 44.31
CA PRO A 565 40.08 -45.56 43.10
C PRO A 565 40.24 -47.04 42.60
N THR A 566 41.08 -47.23 41.56
CA THR A 566 41.81 -48.48 41.13
C THR A 566 40.98 -49.65 40.51
N GLU A 567 41.49 -50.49 39.59
CA GLU A 567 42.88 -50.91 39.22
C GLU A 567 43.25 -50.87 37.71
N SER A 568 44.56 -51.05 37.45
CA SER A 568 45.31 -51.00 36.16
C SER A 568 45.58 -52.43 35.60
N PRO A 569 46.53 -52.74 34.66
CA PRO A 569 47.42 -51.91 33.83
C PRO A 569 47.55 -52.32 32.33
N ALA A 570 48.42 -51.60 31.60
CA ALA A 570 48.91 -51.94 30.25
C ALA A 570 50.11 -52.94 30.29
N PRO A 571 50.84 -53.11 29.17
CA PRO A 571 52.26 -52.69 29.22
C PRO A 571 52.71 -51.80 28.05
N GLU A 572 53.93 -51.26 28.18
CA GLU A 572 54.43 -50.07 27.46
C GLU A 572 55.62 -50.33 26.45
N PRO A 573 56.80 -49.68 26.48
CA PRO A 573 57.18 -48.71 25.43
C PRO A 573 58.64 -48.85 24.93
N LEU A 574 59.20 -47.78 24.33
CA LEU A 574 60.50 -47.13 24.63
C LEU A 574 60.58 -45.85 23.75
N SER A 575 60.40 -44.63 24.31
CA SER A 575 61.43 -43.70 24.84
C SER A 575 62.33 -43.03 23.74
N THR A 576 62.86 -41.81 23.86
CA THR A 576 63.41 -41.12 25.05
C THR A 576 63.44 -39.57 24.88
N LEU A 577 63.35 -38.85 26.01
CA LEU A 577 63.54 -37.42 26.39
C LEU A 577 64.48 -36.51 25.53
N MET A 578 64.53 -35.15 25.61
CA MET A 578 64.10 -34.15 26.63
C MET A 578 64.10 -32.67 26.14
N ASN A 579 63.33 -31.76 26.81
CA ASN A 579 63.45 -30.26 26.93
C ASN A 579 63.53 -29.39 25.65
N TYR A 580 62.82 -28.26 25.51
CA TYR A 580 62.70 -27.10 26.44
C TYR A 580 61.30 -26.43 26.44
N ASN A 581 61.02 -25.59 27.44
CA ASN A 581 59.75 -24.90 27.60
C ASN A 581 59.48 -23.80 26.55
N VAL A 582 58.44 -24.02 25.75
CA VAL A 582 57.62 -23.02 25.03
C VAL A 582 56.16 -23.42 25.34
N PRO A 583 55.20 -22.50 25.55
CA PRO A 583 53.82 -22.88 25.82
C PRO A 583 53.29 -23.78 24.70
N ILE A 584 52.65 -24.88 25.08
CA ILE A 584 52.00 -25.81 24.15
C ILE A 584 50.89 -25.02 23.44
N PRO A 585 50.93 -24.83 22.10
CA PRO A 585 49.74 -24.42 21.40
C PRO A 585 48.77 -25.60 21.47
N GLU A 586 47.62 -25.40 22.12
CA GLU A 586 46.52 -26.34 21.99
C GLU A 586 46.18 -26.46 20.50
N THR A 587 46.47 -27.62 19.90
CA THR A 587 46.14 -27.90 18.50
C THR A 587 44.63 -28.12 18.42
N ALA A 588 43.90 -27.01 18.43
CA ALA A 588 42.47 -26.96 18.27
C ALA A 588 42.06 -27.75 17.02
N ASN A 589 40.96 -28.50 17.14
CA ASN A 589 40.35 -29.16 15.99
C ASN A 589 39.91 -28.07 14.99
N THR A 590 40.71 -27.84 13.96
CA THR A 590 40.46 -26.80 12.97
C THR A 590 39.23 -27.15 12.13
N SER A 591 38.09 -26.56 12.51
CA SER A 591 36.89 -26.53 11.67
C SER A 591 37.28 -26.09 10.25
N ALA A 592 36.83 -26.83 9.24
CA ALA A 592 37.26 -26.61 7.86
C ALA A 592 36.56 -25.38 7.26
N VAL A 593 37.12 -24.20 7.50
CA VAL A 593 36.53 -22.90 7.11
C VAL A 593 36.37 -22.79 5.59
N VAL A 594 35.13 -22.92 5.11
CA VAL A 594 34.71 -22.50 3.77
C VAL A 594 34.79 -20.98 3.66
N THR A 595 35.67 -20.47 2.80
CA THR A 595 35.94 -19.03 2.64
C THR A 595 35.25 -18.42 1.42
N VAL A 596 35.07 -17.09 1.43
CA VAL A 596 34.50 -16.33 0.30
C VAL A 596 35.26 -16.61 -1.00
N ASP A 597 36.60 -16.56 -1.00
CA ASP A 597 37.37 -16.75 -2.23
C ASP A 597 37.32 -18.19 -2.77
N GLN A 598 37.16 -19.20 -1.90
CA GLN A 598 36.93 -20.59 -2.33
C GLN A 598 35.60 -20.72 -3.08
N VAL A 599 34.50 -20.23 -2.51
CA VAL A 599 33.17 -20.29 -3.16
C VAL A 599 33.14 -19.39 -4.40
N TYR A 600 33.77 -18.22 -4.36
CA TYR A 600 33.84 -17.29 -5.49
C TYR A 600 34.60 -17.91 -6.69
N GLN A 601 35.68 -18.65 -6.45
CA GLN A 601 36.39 -19.38 -7.51
C GLN A 601 35.50 -20.42 -8.20
N LEU A 602 34.74 -21.23 -7.44
CA LEU A 602 33.77 -22.17 -8.01
C LEU A 602 32.70 -21.45 -8.85
N LEU A 603 32.23 -20.28 -8.39
CA LEU A 603 31.30 -19.43 -9.12
C LEU A 603 31.88 -18.82 -10.42
N GLU A 604 33.21 -18.76 -10.58
CA GLU A 604 33.87 -18.26 -11.79
C GLU A 604 34.36 -19.34 -12.76
N GLN A 605 34.44 -20.62 -12.34
CA GLN A 605 34.78 -21.71 -13.25
C GLN A 605 33.76 -21.79 -14.40
N LYS A 606 34.18 -21.51 -15.64
CA LYS A 606 33.40 -21.84 -16.83
C LYS A 606 33.28 -23.36 -16.98
N ASP A 607 32.18 -23.83 -17.56
CA ASP A 607 31.91 -25.25 -17.79
C ASP A 607 33.11 -25.92 -18.49
N ARG A 608 33.87 -26.74 -17.76
CA ARG A 608 35.00 -27.47 -18.33
C ARG A 608 34.49 -28.60 -19.21
N LEU A 609 34.49 -28.39 -20.52
CA LEU A 609 34.37 -29.45 -21.52
C LEU A 609 35.60 -30.37 -21.47
N LEU A 610 35.64 -31.25 -20.47
CA LEU A 610 36.64 -32.29 -20.32
C LEU A 610 36.58 -33.21 -21.55
N HIS A 611 37.61 -33.13 -22.40
CA HIS A 611 37.79 -34.06 -23.51
C HIS A 611 38.23 -35.42 -22.98
N PHE A 612 37.27 -36.30 -22.70
CA PHE A 612 37.47 -37.73 -22.52
C PHE A 612 36.51 -38.50 -23.44
N PRO A 613 37.01 -39.41 -24.30
CA PRO A 613 36.16 -40.21 -25.19
C PRO A 613 35.53 -41.38 -24.39
N GLY A 614 34.38 -41.11 -23.77
CA GLY A 614 33.55 -42.10 -23.08
C GLY A 614 32.06 -41.81 -23.26
N PRO A 615 31.18 -42.83 -23.27
CA PRO A 615 29.74 -42.64 -23.46
C PRO A 615 29.09 -41.99 -22.23
N LEU A 616 28.16 -41.06 -22.48
CA LEU A 616 27.43 -40.25 -21.49
C LEU A 616 28.30 -39.38 -20.56
N GLY A 617 28.85 -38.29 -21.12
CA GLY A 617 29.42 -37.20 -20.33
C GLY A 617 28.34 -36.40 -19.59
N ALA A 618 28.13 -36.68 -18.30
CA ALA A 618 27.31 -35.86 -17.42
C ALA A 618 27.95 -34.47 -17.19
N LYS A 619 27.15 -33.41 -17.22
CA LYS A 619 27.60 -32.09 -16.75
C LYS A 619 27.64 -32.10 -15.22
N ALA A 620 28.75 -31.67 -14.64
CA ALA A 620 28.82 -31.41 -13.20
C ALA A 620 27.85 -30.28 -12.84
N ASP A 621 26.95 -30.50 -11.88
CA ASP A 621 26.07 -29.46 -11.38
C ASP A 621 26.81 -28.61 -10.34
N LYS A 622 27.11 -27.37 -10.71
CA LYS A 622 27.73 -26.36 -9.84
C LYS A 622 26.89 -26.04 -8.61
N VAL A 623 25.57 -26.31 -8.65
CA VAL A 623 24.72 -26.17 -7.47
C VAL A 623 25.03 -27.27 -6.46
N ALA A 624 25.32 -28.51 -6.89
CA ALA A 624 25.75 -29.57 -5.99
C ALA A 624 27.15 -29.28 -5.42
N GLU A 625 28.14 -29.02 -6.30
CA GLU A 625 29.55 -28.78 -5.90
C GLU A 625 29.73 -27.66 -4.85
N ILE A 626 28.89 -26.61 -4.89
CA ILE A 626 28.94 -25.51 -3.92
C ILE A 626 28.13 -25.82 -2.64
N MET A 627 27.13 -26.72 -2.70
CA MET A 627 26.30 -27.11 -1.55
C MET A 627 26.88 -28.28 -0.75
N ASP A 628 27.72 -29.11 -1.38
CA ASP A 628 28.49 -30.19 -0.75
C ASP A 628 29.64 -29.65 0.14
N LEU A 629 29.98 -28.36 0.02
CA LEU A 629 30.89 -27.67 0.94
C LEU A 629 30.27 -27.56 2.34
N LEU A 630 31.13 -27.68 3.37
CA LEU A 630 30.73 -27.69 4.78
C LEU A 630 29.77 -26.52 5.11
N GLY A 631 28.63 -26.83 5.73
CA GLY A 631 27.61 -25.86 6.14
C GLY A 631 26.84 -25.14 5.01
N MET A 632 27.24 -25.23 3.73
CA MET A 632 26.63 -24.42 2.67
C MET A 632 25.17 -24.79 2.38
N GLN A 633 24.86 -26.09 2.33
CA GLN A 633 23.47 -26.56 2.23
C GLN A 633 22.66 -26.30 3.51
N GLU A 634 23.29 -26.25 4.68
CA GLU A 634 22.64 -25.89 5.95
C GLU A 634 22.24 -24.41 5.96
N ALA A 635 23.17 -23.50 5.66
CA ALA A 635 22.90 -22.06 5.56
C ALA A 635 21.82 -21.74 4.52
N ARG A 636 21.87 -22.41 3.37
CA ARG A 636 20.81 -22.34 2.35
C ARG A 636 19.45 -22.79 2.89
N SER A 637 19.44 -23.90 3.63
CA SER A 637 18.21 -24.44 4.22
C SER A 637 17.65 -23.46 5.25
N LYS A 638 18.47 -23.00 6.21
CA LYS A 638 18.12 -22.03 7.26
C LYS A 638 17.51 -20.74 6.72
N ILE A 639 18.15 -20.11 5.74
CA ILE A 639 17.61 -18.90 5.08
C ILE A 639 16.25 -19.18 4.42
N SER A 640 16.03 -20.39 3.91
CA SER A 640 14.78 -20.81 3.24
C SER A 640 13.68 -21.39 4.15
N GLU A 641 13.95 -21.64 5.44
CA GLU A 641 12.94 -22.09 6.42
C GLU A 641 11.77 -21.09 6.50
N THR A 642 12.07 -19.81 6.28
CA THR A 642 11.11 -18.71 6.15
C THR A 642 10.94 -18.32 4.67
N LYS A 643 10.25 -19.17 3.90
CA LYS A 643 9.97 -18.92 2.47
C LYS A 643 9.32 -17.55 2.25
N GLY A 644 9.82 -16.81 1.26
CA GLY A 644 9.42 -15.42 1.03
C GLY A 644 10.07 -14.47 2.03
N ARG A 645 11.38 -14.64 2.26
CA ARG A 645 12.23 -13.76 3.07
C ARG A 645 12.97 -12.79 2.16
N ASP A 646 12.69 -11.50 2.28
CA ASP A 646 13.33 -10.44 1.50
C ASP A 646 14.84 -10.35 1.83
N GLN A 647 15.69 -10.19 0.82
CA GLN A 647 17.14 -10.14 0.97
C GLN A 647 17.68 -8.77 0.54
N ILE A 648 18.04 -7.94 1.51
CA ILE A 648 18.50 -6.57 1.28
C ILE A 648 20.01 -6.49 1.48
N MET A 649 20.70 -5.80 0.57
CA MET A 649 22.13 -5.57 0.62
C MET A 649 22.42 -4.07 0.65
N LEU A 650 22.83 -3.55 1.81
CA LEU A 650 23.29 -2.18 1.99
C LEU A 650 24.81 -2.16 1.87
N VAL A 651 25.33 -1.57 0.78
CA VAL A 651 26.77 -1.43 0.58
C VAL A 651 27.21 -0.02 0.90
N ASP A 652 28.14 0.08 1.85
CA ASP A 652 28.84 1.30 2.16
C ASP A 652 29.82 1.63 1.02
N ASN A 653 29.54 2.74 0.33
CA ASN A 653 30.29 3.21 -0.84
C ASN A 653 31.01 4.54 -0.56
N PHE A 654 31.27 4.86 0.71
CA PHE A 654 32.09 6.01 1.10
C PHE A 654 33.60 5.71 1.03
N GLY A 655 34.43 6.75 1.13
CA GLY A 655 35.85 6.70 0.74
C GLY A 655 36.72 5.66 1.45
N SER A 656 36.43 5.33 2.72
CA SER A 656 37.20 4.33 3.48
C SER A 656 37.00 2.90 2.99
N MET A 657 35.84 2.60 2.40
CA MET A 657 35.51 1.30 1.82
C MET A 657 36.09 1.05 0.41
N GLU A 658 36.76 2.02 -0.22
CA GLU A 658 37.20 1.89 -1.63
C GLU A 658 38.21 0.76 -1.83
N GLU A 659 39.18 0.60 -0.93
CA GLU A 659 40.17 -0.48 -1.01
C GLU A 659 39.52 -1.86 -0.76
N HIS A 660 38.38 -1.90 -0.06
CA HIS A 660 37.66 -3.12 0.29
C HIS A 660 36.57 -3.49 -0.73
N LYS A 661 36.15 -2.55 -1.56
CA LYS A 661 35.12 -2.69 -2.61
C LYS A 661 35.29 -3.92 -3.54
N PRO A 662 36.50 -4.30 -4.00
CA PRO A 662 36.67 -5.52 -4.81
C PRO A 662 36.34 -6.79 -4.02
N LYS A 663 36.60 -6.79 -2.71
CA LYS A 663 36.30 -7.90 -1.79
C LYS A 663 34.82 -7.93 -1.46
N ALA A 664 34.21 -6.78 -1.14
CA ALA A 664 32.78 -6.64 -0.91
C ALA A 664 31.94 -7.14 -2.12
N MET A 665 32.38 -6.88 -3.35
CA MET A 665 31.78 -7.46 -4.57
C MET A 665 31.80 -9.01 -4.56
N ARG A 666 32.91 -9.65 -4.16
CA ARG A 666 33.02 -11.12 -4.09
C ARG A 666 32.13 -11.68 -2.98
N THR A 667 32.22 -11.13 -1.77
CA THR A 667 31.43 -11.53 -0.61
C THR A 667 29.93 -11.43 -0.91
N ALA A 668 29.50 -10.32 -1.51
CA ALA A 668 28.10 -10.14 -1.91
C ALA A 668 27.66 -11.16 -2.98
N ARG A 669 28.48 -11.48 -3.98
CA ARG A 669 28.17 -12.53 -4.98
C ARG A 669 28.05 -13.92 -4.36
N VAL A 670 28.86 -14.23 -3.34
CA VAL A 670 28.81 -15.50 -2.62
C VAL A 670 27.53 -15.59 -1.78
N ILE A 671 27.27 -14.62 -0.91
CA ILE A 671 26.08 -14.57 -0.05
C ILE A 671 24.79 -14.60 -0.89
N SER A 672 24.70 -13.75 -1.91
CA SER A 672 23.55 -13.73 -2.83
C SER A 672 23.42 -15.00 -3.69
N TYR A 673 24.46 -15.83 -3.83
CA TYR A 673 24.30 -17.12 -4.51
C TYR A 673 23.55 -18.13 -3.63
N VAL A 674 23.75 -18.08 -2.31
CA VAL A 674 23.09 -18.94 -1.32
C VAL A 674 21.68 -18.41 -1.01
N ALA A 675 21.56 -17.12 -0.68
CA ALA A 675 20.36 -16.52 -0.11
C ALA A 675 19.18 -16.32 -1.10
N LYS A 676 19.47 -16.19 -2.41
CA LYS A 676 18.49 -15.94 -3.50
C LYS A 676 17.29 -16.90 -3.60
N ILE A 677 17.28 -18.01 -2.84
CA ILE A 677 16.23 -19.03 -2.92
C ILE A 677 15.10 -18.83 -1.89
N ALA A 678 15.31 -17.97 -0.89
CA ALA A 678 14.26 -17.58 0.04
C ALA A 678 13.48 -16.35 -0.46
N ASP A 679 14.08 -15.61 -1.39
CA ASP A 679 13.55 -14.39 -2.01
C ASP A 679 12.80 -14.72 -3.31
N ASP A 680 11.57 -14.23 -3.43
CA ASP A 680 10.70 -14.42 -4.60
C ASP A 680 10.47 -13.13 -5.42
N ASN A 681 10.89 -11.96 -4.93
CA ASN A 681 10.74 -10.67 -5.63
C ASN A 681 12.08 -10.15 -6.21
N GLY A 682 13.21 -10.51 -5.60
CA GLY A 682 14.55 -10.36 -6.13
C GLY A 682 15.44 -9.38 -5.35
N MET A 683 16.31 -9.92 -4.52
CA MET A 683 17.38 -9.28 -3.73
C MET A 683 17.65 -7.79 -4.05
N GLU A 684 17.34 -6.91 -3.10
CA GLU A 684 17.47 -5.45 -3.25
C GLU A 684 18.90 -4.98 -2.93
N VAL A 685 19.54 -4.27 -3.87
CA VAL A 685 20.89 -3.70 -3.64
C VAL A 685 20.83 -2.18 -3.53
N PHE A 686 21.25 -1.66 -2.37
CA PHE A 686 21.39 -0.24 -2.05
C PHE A 686 22.86 0.18 -1.98
N ALA A 687 23.16 1.40 -2.44
CA ALA A 687 24.38 2.12 -2.08
C ALA A 687 24.07 3.08 -0.93
N ALA A 688 24.90 3.12 0.11
CA ALA A 688 24.67 3.96 1.30
C ALA A 688 24.45 5.44 0.94
N SER A 689 25.21 5.98 -0.01
CA SER A 689 25.07 7.37 -0.47
C SER A 689 23.76 7.67 -1.22
N GLU A 690 22.98 6.66 -1.61
CA GLU A 690 21.79 6.80 -2.47
C GLU A 690 20.54 6.09 -1.90
N THR A 691 20.50 5.81 -0.61
CA THR A 691 19.42 5.09 0.12
C THR A 691 18.00 5.65 -0.02
N THR A 692 17.84 6.89 -0.47
CA THR A 692 16.53 7.52 -0.77
C THR A 692 16.06 7.31 -2.22
N LYS A 693 16.84 6.63 -3.07
CA LYS A 693 16.45 6.16 -4.40
C LYS A 693 15.90 4.73 -4.32
N LYS A 694 15.24 4.28 -5.39
CA LYS A 694 14.87 2.86 -5.52
C LYS A 694 16.13 1.97 -5.58
N PRO A 695 16.13 0.80 -4.93
CA PRO A 695 17.23 -0.16 -5.01
C PRO A 695 17.36 -0.78 -6.41
N GLN A 696 18.52 -1.38 -6.67
CA GLN A 696 18.69 -2.24 -7.85
C GLN A 696 18.26 -3.69 -7.50
N VAL A 697 17.03 -4.05 -7.86
CA VAL A 697 16.47 -5.41 -7.75
C VAL A 697 17.29 -6.41 -8.58
N CYS A 698 17.82 -7.46 -7.94
CA CYS A 698 18.83 -8.35 -8.52
C CYS A 698 18.45 -9.84 -8.45
N THR A 699 17.80 -10.35 -9.49
CA THR A 699 17.35 -11.76 -9.57
C THR A 699 18.46 -12.85 -9.64
N ASN A 700 19.74 -12.51 -9.46
CA ASN A 700 20.85 -13.46 -9.26
C ASN A 700 22.13 -12.75 -8.77
N SER A 701 23.08 -13.52 -8.23
CA SER A 701 24.33 -13.00 -7.67
C SER A 701 25.23 -12.28 -8.67
N THR A 702 25.23 -12.68 -9.94
CA THR A 702 25.97 -11.97 -11.01
C THR A 702 25.37 -10.58 -11.30
N LYS A 703 24.07 -10.35 -11.06
CA LYS A 703 23.47 -9.01 -11.09
C LYS A 703 23.89 -8.18 -9.87
N VAL A 704 23.96 -8.78 -8.68
CA VAL A 704 24.44 -8.14 -7.43
C VAL A 704 25.88 -7.64 -7.60
N GLU A 705 26.81 -8.50 -8.02
CA GLU A 705 28.22 -8.13 -8.27
C GLU A 705 28.32 -6.95 -9.27
N LYS A 706 27.53 -7.00 -10.35
CA LYS A 706 27.45 -5.94 -11.36
C LYS A 706 26.77 -4.66 -10.88
N ALA A 707 25.96 -4.70 -9.82
CA ALA A 707 25.40 -3.52 -9.16
C ALA A 707 26.52 -2.80 -8.40
N ILE A 708 27.20 -3.53 -7.51
CA ILE A 708 28.25 -3.02 -6.63
C ILE A 708 29.44 -2.49 -7.46
N LYS A 709 29.81 -3.19 -8.53
CA LYS A 709 30.86 -2.74 -9.48
C LYS A 709 30.57 -1.38 -10.14
N LYS A 710 29.29 -0.99 -10.24
CA LYS A 710 28.87 0.31 -10.81
C LYS A 710 28.74 1.42 -9.77
N MET A 711 28.76 1.10 -8.48
CA MET A 711 28.66 2.11 -7.43
C MET A 711 29.85 3.07 -7.50
N LYS A 712 29.54 4.36 -7.59
CA LYS A 712 30.55 5.41 -7.47
C LYS A 712 30.89 5.64 -6.01
N THR A 713 32.16 5.91 -5.76
CA THR A 713 32.70 6.10 -4.42
C THR A 713 32.52 7.55 -4.00
N VAL A 714 32.00 7.78 -2.80
CA VAL A 714 31.58 9.11 -2.34
C VAL A 714 32.53 9.61 -1.25
N GLN A 715 32.89 10.89 -1.35
CA GLN A 715 33.76 11.57 -0.40
C GLN A 715 32.98 11.93 0.88
N GLY A 716 33.64 11.81 2.03
CA GLY A 716 33.01 11.91 3.36
C GLY A 716 32.99 10.56 4.07
N LYS A 717 32.12 10.43 5.08
CA LYS A 717 31.88 9.19 5.83
C LYS A 717 30.43 8.74 5.70
N CYS A 718 30.16 7.46 5.94
CA CYS A 718 28.80 6.94 5.93
C CYS A 718 27.98 7.41 7.14
N ASN A 719 26.78 7.93 6.90
CA ASN A 719 25.76 8.08 7.94
C ASN A 719 24.92 6.79 8.01
N MET A 720 25.46 5.75 8.64
CA MET A 720 24.81 4.43 8.68
C MET A 720 23.44 4.46 9.37
N HIS A 721 23.26 5.31 10.39
CA HIS A 721 21.97 5.55 11.02
C HIS A 721 20.90 6.01 10.02
N LYS A 722 21.17 7.04 9.21
CA LYS A 722 20.25 7.47 8.15
C LYS A 722 19.99 6.34 7.15
N CYS A 723 21.05 5.64 6.71
CA CYS A 723 20.94 4.58 5.71
C CYS A 723 20.03 3.43 6.16
N LEU A 724 20.22 2.96 7.41
CA LEU A 724 19.38 1.94 8.01
C LEU A 724 17.97 2.46 8.34
N ASN A 725 17.82 3.72 8.75
CA ASN A 725 16.50 4.32 8.97
C ASN A 725 15.68 4.37 7.67
N ASP A 726 16.30 4.77 6.55
CA ASP A 726 15.64 4.83 5.24
C ASP A 726 15.18 3.44 4.78
N ILE A 727 15.99 2.39 4.98
CA ILE A 727 15.62 1.00 4.67
C ILE A 727 14.54 0.49 5.65
N LEU A 728 14.71 0.66 6.95
CA LEU A 728 13.77 0.17 7.96
C LEU A 728 12.41 0.88 7.88
N SER A 729 12.36 2.13 7.39
CA SER A 729 11.10 2.82 7.07
C SER A 729 10.30 2.16 5.93
N GLN A 730 10.92 1.27 5.15
CA GLN A 730 10.30 0.49 4.07
C GLN A 730 10.06 -0.97 4.50
N VAL A 731 10.96 -1.55 5.31
CA VAL A 731 10.88 -2.94 5.81
C VAL A 731 9.90 -3.09 6.99
N LEU A 732 10.00 -2.24 8.02
CA LEU A 732 9.25 -2.36 9.28
C LEU A 732 7.82 -1.81 9.13
N MET A 733 7.08 -2.39 8.19
CA MET A 733 5.73 -1.99 7.80
C MET A 733 4.71 -3.01 8.34
N PRO A 734 3.95 -2.74 9.42
CA PRO A 734 3.16 -3.78 10.05
C PRO A 734 2.09 -4.36 9.12
N GLY A 735 1.89 -5.68 9.14
CA GLY A 735 0.99 -6.38 8.20
C GLY A 735 1.48 -6.45 6.76
N GLN A 736 2.69 -5.96 6.46
CA GLN A 736 3.40 -6.14 5.18
C GLN A 736 4.85 -6.62 5.37
N PHE A 737 5.41 -6.47 6.58
CA PHE A 737 6.70 -7.02 6.98
C PHE A 737 6.73 -8.53 6.72
N ARG A 738 7.64 -8.91 5.83
CA ARG A 738 8.07 -10.28 5.60
C ARG A 738 9.28 -10.54 6.49
N PRO A 739 9.61 -11.79 6.81
CA PRO A 739 10.94 -12.09 7.35
C PRO A 739 12.00 -11.43 6.44
N THR A 740 12.99 -10.75 7.01
CA THR A 740 13.92 -9.93 6.23
C THR A 740 15.36 -10.15 6.68
N SER A 741 16.28 -10.28 5.74
CA SER A 741 17.72 -10.31 5.98
C SER A 741 18.37 -9.07 5.37
N ILE A 742 18.98 -8.23 6.21
CA ILE A 742 19.70 -7.03 5.79
C ILE A 742 21.21 -7.30 5.97
N TYR A 743 21.93 -7.46 4.87
CA TYR A 743 23.39 -7.59 4.86
C TYR A 743 24.02 -6.20 4.66
N ILE A 744 24.82 -5.75 5.64
CA ILE A 744 25.52 -4.47 5.63
C ILE A 744 27.00 -4.71 5.35
N TYR A 745 27.50 -4.18 4.22
CA TYR A 745 28.90 -4.29 3.81
C TYR A 745 29.60 -2.99 4.17
N THR A 746 30.42 -2.97 5.23
CA THR A 746 31.04 -1.75 5.78
C THR A 746 32.32 -2.05 6.56
N ASP A 747 33.13 -1.03 6.78
CA ASP A 747 34.29 -1.05 7.68
C ASP A 747 33.96 -0.58 9.11
N GLY A 748 32.74 -0.05 9.33
CA GLY A 748 32.31 0.54 10.59
C GLY A 748 32.76 1.99 10.82
N VAL A 749 33.49 2.62 9.87
CA VAL A 749 34.15 3.93 10.02
C VAL A 749 33.21 5.08 9.66
N TRP A 750 32.11 5.17 10.39
CA TRP A 750 30.98 6.07 10.12
C TRP A 750 31.19 7.52 10.60
N GLU A 751 30.23 8.39 10.31
CA GLU A 751 30.19 9.78 10.82
C GLU A 751 30.27 9.85 12.36
N PRO A 752 30.99 10.83 12.94
CA PRO A 752 31.18 10.93 14.39
C PRO A 752 29.95 11.46 15.12
N GLY A 753 29.56 10.77 16.20
CA GLY A 753 28.47 11.16 17.10
C GLY A 753 28.15 10.03 18.09
N GLU A 754 27.12 10.21 18.91
CA GLU A 754 26.51 9.09 19.65
C GLU A 754 25.94 8.08 18.64
N ASP A 755 26.16 6.77 18.85
CA ASP A 755 25.72 5.77 17.89
C ASP A 755 24.20 5.52 17.95
N ARG A 756 23.48 6.21 17.06
CA ARG A 756 22.03 6.08 16.91
C ARG A 756 21.60 4.84 16.12
N VAL A 757 22.51 4.00 15.63
CA VAL A 757 22.16 2.69 15.04
C VAL A 757 21.57 1.77 16.11
N LYS A 758 22.11 1.78 17.34
CA LYS A 758 21.50 1.10 18.49
C LYS A 758 20.03 1.48 18.70
N LEU A 759 19.69 2.77 18.57
CA LEU A 759 18.31 3.25 18.69
C LEU A 759 17.39 2.78 17.55
N LEU A 760 17.93 2.37 16.39
CA LEU A 760 17.17 1.73 15.33
C LEU A 760 16.99 0.23 15.59
N ILE A 761 18.01 -0.45 16.10
CA ILE A 761 17.94 -1.86 16.49
C ILE A 761 16.89 -2.04 17.59
N SER A 762 16.92 -1.25 18.67
CA SER A 762 15.88 -1.31 19.71
C SER A 762 14.47 -1.02 19.15
N LYS A 763 14.31 -0.03 18.26
CA LYS A 763 13.02 0.21 17.59
C LYS A 763 12.57 -0.96 16.71
N ALA A 764 13.51 -1.68 16.09
CA ALA A 764 13.23 -2.86 15.29
C ALA A 764 12.82 -4.06 16.18
N ILE A 765 13.50 -4.26 17.32
CA ILE A 765 13.11 -5.23 18.33
C ILE A 765 11.71 -4.92 18.88
N ASP A 766 11.46 -3.67 19.30
CA ASP A 766 10.15 -3.23 19.77
C ASP A 766 9.07 -3.41 18.70
N PHE A 767 9.42 -3.32 17.41
CA PHE A 767 8.51 -3.63 16.29
C PHE A 767 8.22 -5.13 16.22
N LEU A 768 9.23 -6.00 16.28
CA LEU A 768 9.04 -7.46 16.21
C LEU A 768 8.16 -7.93 17.38
N HIS A 769 8.51 -7.52 18.60
CA HIS A 769 7.79 -7.84 19.82
C HIS A 769 6.31 -7.40 19.77
N ARG A 770 6.03 -6.13 19.42
CA ARG A 770 4.64 -5.62 19.32
C ARG A 770 3.79 -6.30 18.25
N HIS A 771 4.40 -6.95 17.26
CA HIS A 771 3.68 -7.65 16.19
C HIS A 771 3.79 -9.19 16.29
N GLY A 772 4.32 -9.73 17.40
CA GLY A 772 4.40 -11.16 17.64
C GLY A 772 5.42 -11.91 16.76
N HIS A 773 6.37 -11.19 16.15
CA HIS A 773 7.45 -11.79 15.38
C HIS A 773 8.60 -12.19 16.31
N LYS A 774 9.13 -13.40 16.14
CA LYS A 774 10.31 -13.90 16.88
C LYS A 774 11.61 -13.31 16.35
N SER A 775 12.70 -13.41 17.13
CA SER A 775 14.00 -12.85 16.81
C SER A 775 14.48 -13.16 15.38
N PRO A 776 14.45 -14.42 14.89
CA PRO A 776 14.96 -14.76 13.55
C PRO A 776 14.20 -14.11 12.38
N ALA A 777 13.06 -13.44 12.61
CA ALA A 777 12.29 -12.78 11.56
C ALA A 777 13.01 -11.56 10.96
N LEU A 778 13.94 -10.92 11.67
CA LEU A 778 14.78 -9.85 11.13
C LEU A 778 16.24 -10.09 11.49
N MET A 779 17.14 -9.89 10.53
CA MET A 779 18.58 -10.02 10.72
C MET A 779 19.30 -8.77 10.20
N PHE A 780 20.13 -8.15 11.04
CA PHE A 780 21.16 -7.20 10.64
C PHE A 780 22.52 -7.90 10.65
N GLN A 781 23.01 -8.28 9.47
CA GLN A 781 24.31 -8.91 9.32
C GLN A 781 25.37 -7.87 8.97
N PHE A 782 26.20 -7.48 9.93
CA PHE A 782 27.33 -6.60 9.68
C PHE A 782 28.52 -7.42 9.19
N ILE A 783 28.84 -7.26 7.90
CA ILE A 783 29.96 -7.91 7.24
C ILE A 783 31.13 -6.92 7.30
N ARG A 784 32.04 -7.11 8.25
CA ARG A 784 33.18 -6.22 8.49
C ARG A 784 34.24 -6.40 7.41
N PHE A 785 34.64 -5.28 6.82
CA PHE A 785 35.83 -5.15 5.98
C PHE A 785 36.90 -4.34 6.70
N GLY A 786 38.18 -4.65 6.44
CA GLY A 786 39.28 -3.99 7.13
C GLY A 786 39.35 -4.31 8.63
N ASN A 787 40.25 -3.58 9.32
CA ASN A 787 40.58 -3.77 10.73
C ASN A 787 40.79 -2.42 11.45
N ASP A 788 40.01 -1.38 11.11
CA ASP A 788 40.05 -0.12 11.86
C ASP A 788 39.51 -0.35 13.29
N PRO A 789 40.26 -0.02 14.36
CA PRO A 789 39.81 -0.28 15.73
C PRO A 789 38.47 0.39 16.08
N THR A 790 38.21 1.58 15.55
CA THR A 790 36.95 2.32 15.73
C THR A 790 35.79 1.66 15.02
N GLY A 791 36.05 0.93 13.93
CA GLY A 791 35.07 0.12 13.21
C GLY A 791 34.77 -1.19 13.93
N ILE A 792 35.81 -1.88 14.38
CA ILE A 792 35.73 -3.11 15.19
C ILE A 792 34.91 -2.85 16.47
N GLU A 793 35.34 -1.92 17.33
CA GLU A 793 34.68 -1.60 18.60
C GLU A 793 33.20 -1.26 18.43
N ARG A 794 32.85 -0.55 17.34
CA ARG A 794 31.46 -0.18 17.05
C ARG A 794 30.61 -1.37 16.65
N LEU A 795 31.09 -2.21 15.74
CA LEU A 795 30.31 -3.37 15.27
C LEU A 795 30.21 -4.43 16.38
N ASP A 796 31.29 -4.68 17.12
CA ASP A 796 31.29 -5.55 18.29
C ASP A 796 30.35 -5.03 19.39
N TYR A 797 30.22 -3.71 19.56
CA TYR A 797 29.21 -3.12 20.46
C TYR A 797 27.78 -3.34 19.96
N LEU A 798 27.51 -3.18 18.66
CA LEU A 798 26.16 -3.36 18.10
C LEU A 798 25.70 -4.82 18.21
N ASP A 799 26.58 -5.77 17.88
CA ASP A 799 26.41 -7.21 18.11
C ASP A 799 26.18 -7.49 19.59
N ASN A 800 27.20 -7.34 20.44
CA ASN A 800 27.16 -7.86 21.80
C ASN A 800 26.24 -7.07 22.75
N GLN A 801 25.89 -5.81 22.46
CA GLN A 801 25.22 -4.90 23.41
C GLN A 801 23.87 -4.35 22.95
N CYS A 802 23.29 -4.82 21.82
CA CYS A 802 21.95 -4.41 21.38
C CYS A 802 20.88 -5.52 21.48
N LYS A 803 21.14 -6.53 22.31
CA LYS A 803 20.25 -7.66 22.61
C LYS A 803 19.23 -7.24 23.68
N GLN A 804 17.98 -7.72 23.59
CA GLN A 804 16.86 -7.28 24.45
C GLN A 804 15.92 -8.43 24.81
N GLN A 805 15.97 -8.86 26.08
CA GLN A 805 15.04 -9.85 26.63
C GLN A 805 13.63 -9.27 26.77
N THR A 806 12.62 -10.01 26.30
CA THR A 806 11.19 -9.73 26.57
C THR A 806 10.54 -10.92 27.27
N ASP A 807 9.24 -10.82 27.57
CA ASP A 807 8.39 -11.91 28.04
C ASP A 807 8.04 -12.94 26.94
N VAL A 808 8.24 -12.60 25.67
CA VAL A 808 7.89 -13.44 24.50
C VAL A 808 9.10 -14.15 23.89
N ASP A 809 10.23 -13.44 23.78
CA ASP A 809 11.45 -13.94 23.13
C ASP A 809 12.70 -13.20 23.68
N ASN A 810 13.89 -13.79 23.48
CA ASN A 810 15.15 -13.05 23.63
C ASN A 810 15.52 -12.46 22.27
N TYR A 811 15.41 -11.15 22.11
CA TYR A 811 15.69 -10.51 20.82
C TYR A 811 17.17 -10.26 20.65
N ASP A 812 17.76 -11.12 19.84
CA ASP A 812 19.10 -11.09 19.31
C ASP A 812 19.01 -11.08 17.78
N ILE A 813 19.16 -9.90 17.18
CA ILE A 813 18.89 -9.67 15.74
C ILE A 813 20.08 -9.05 15.01
N VAL A 814 21.25 -8.97 15.65
CA VAL A 814 22.46 -8.35 15.12
C VAL A 814 23.63 -9.31 15.30
N ASP A 815 24.32 -9.61 14.21
CA ASP A 815 25.57 -10.38 14.23
C ASP A 815 26.63 -9.66 13.39
N THR A 816 27.88 -9.74 13.83
CA THR A 816 29.05 -9.21 13.13
C THR A 816 30.02 -10.34 12.79
N LYS A 817 30.36 -10.44 11.49
CA LYS A 817 31.41 -11.35 10.98
C LYS A 817 32.38 -10.58 10.11
N TYR A 818 33.67 -10.87 10.24
CA TYR A 818 34.69 -10.40 9.32
C TYR A 818 34.60 -11.15 7.98
N CYS A 819 34.84 -10.45 6.88
CA CYS A 819 34.58 -10.92 5.51
C CYS A 819 35.39 -12.15 5.01
N ASP A 820 36.35 -12.67 5.78
CA ASP A 820 37.07 -13.94 5.50
C ASP A 820 36.59 -15.13 6.35
N GLU A 821 35.63 -14.93 7.26
CA GLU A 821 35.08 -15.99 8.11
C GLU A 821 34.26 -17.03 7.34
N HIS A 822 33.78 -18.04 8.06
CA HIS A 822 33.02 -19.16 7.53
C HIS A 822 31.76 -18.68 6.79
N VAL A 823 31.70 -18.90 5.47
CA VAL A 823 30.61 -18.40 4.61
C VAL A 823 29.21 -18.81 5.10
N PRO A 824 28.97 -20.06 5.55
CA PRO A 824 27.69 -20.43 6.18
C PRO A 824 27.31 -19.54 7.37
N ASP A 825 28.25 -19.22 8.25
CA ASP A 825 27.99 -18.41 9.45
C ASP A 825 27.66 -16.96 9.05
N ILE A 826 28.38 -16.39 8.07
CA ILE A 826 28.10 -15.07 7.49
C ILE A 826 26.71 -15.01 6.80
N VAL A 827 26.24 -16.13 6.25
CA VAL A 827 24.92 -16.23 5.60
C VAL A 827 23.78 -16.44 6.61
N ILE A 828 24.01 -17.21 7.67
CA ILE A 828 23.00 -17.53 8.70
C ILE A 828 22.80 -16.36 9.66
N GLY A 829 23.89 -15.79 10.19
CA GLY A 829 23.82 -14.71 11.16
C GLY A 829 22.96 -15.01 12.39
N SER A 830 22.32 -13.97 12.92
CA SER A 830 21.39 -14.02 14.07
C SER A 830 20.08 -14.79 13.82
N ILE A 831 19.94 -15.51 12.70
CA ILE A 831 18.82 -16.44 12.47
C ILE A 831 18.97 -17.73 13.30
N SER A 832 20.19 -18.09 13.72
CA SER A 832 20.48 -19.32 14.47
C SER A 832 21.49 -19.11 15.61
N THR A 833 21.01 -19.09 16.84
CA THR A 833 21.82 -18.85 18.06
C THR A 833 22.95 -19.86 18.27
N TYR A 834 22.92 -20.99 17.58
CA TYR A 834 23.97 -22.03 17.61
C TYR A 834 25.34 -21.59 17.03
N HIS A 835 25.40 -20.44 16.35
CA HIS A 835 26.64 -19.86 15.84
C HIS A 835 27.18 -18.71 16.71
N ASP A 836 26.40 -18.25 17.71
CA ASP A 836 26.83 -17.26 18.70
C ASP A 836 27.62 -17.92 19.85
N GLU A 837 27.26 -19.15 20.23
CA GLU A 837 27.93 -19.96 21.26
C GLU A 837 29.32 -20.49 20.86
N LYS A 838 29.94 -19.93 19.81
CA LYS A 838 31.22 -20.38 19.22
C LYS A 838 32.28 -19.27 19.05
N LYS A 839 32.07 -18.10 19.63
CA LYS A 839 33.07 -17.01 19.72
C LYS A 839 34.14 -17.32 20.77
#